data_AF-A0A2M7Z4I8-F1
#
_entry.id   AF-A0A2M7Z4I8-F1
#
_cell.length_a   1.000
_cell.length_b   1.000
_cell.length_c   1.000
_cell.angle_alpha   90.00
_cell.angle_beta   90.00
_cell.angle_gamma   90.00
#
_symmetry.space_group_name_H-M   'P 1'
#
loop_
_entity.id
_entity.type
_entity.pdbx_description
1 polymer ?
#
loop_
_entity_poly.entity_id
_entity_poly.type
_entity_poly.pdbx_seq_one_letter_code
_entity_poly.pdbx_strand_id
1 'polypeptide(L)'
;YDEYQLRVLSNINNNASIVQGPPGTGKSQTIANLLCHLTAKGEKVLFVSQKEQALKVVKDMLKKLDTKYLFGYMPDIGSIQLNEKDRLDGIAPQLAALESHIDELGYKIYPRRKYPLIVYKEERGSTITTQSIKNITEKKAELKQLFNQSIEAQRLFYKLYQELENLKEYDFEVSNPIRFQKTFSDELQKKIIELKDGIEKLVKEIQNYERNKMKAEFDKLFSILELKNNHYSELIREIITDIDRGGYDGHSKILRSLKNTLQRWRLKNVRAGLPRELLDYIDEQLGQDISRTQAIKTIEELLNYCLYYERQQELEEMEKDLEDSLNSCGLSNKEFLRIEKLISKANFNEVKEKILRASEIHRQLNEIKTENSNGISLSLERTEKTRQQRIAKYLQNIINKKILDKYKEGASVRAIIRKLAKDLAKSKKAYKTFDRLKDDPNNFLTIMDFIPVWIMELNDASRLIPLEPGIFDYVIFDESSQCNIAYGIPAMYRAKKALFVGDSEQMRDNTIIFKSNRSFDELAKKYQIPEDRQIKATGEAVQSILDVARLRGFEEVPLRNHYRSPRELIGFSNKYFYKPKGKELIIQNSNYLSYKNTNHIMVTHPVDVDWNKEISERINVSEAENILEFFRELKSDKRYQDKSIGILSFFNEQARCIRELFEKEGYKEEVDNYKIGIIEGIQGDEKDIIIYSFVIRSPDQKNRYVPLTGEGGDIMAGINKGRVNVAFSRARLQTHCFVSMPIEEIPNG
;
A
#
# COMPACT_ATOMS: atom_id res chain seq x y z
N TYR A 1 -14.52 -13.61 -7.54
CA TYR A 1 -15.08 -13.58 -6.20
C TYR A 1 -13.97 -13.78 -5.20
N ASP A 2 -13.94 -13.00 -4.12
CA ASP A 2 -13.22 -13.36 -2.90
C ASP A 2 -14.09 -14.29 -2.02
N GLU A 3 -13.56 -14.75 -0.87
CA GLU A 3 -14.29 -15.65 0.02
C GLU A 3 -15.64 -15.08 0.49
N TYR A 4 -15.71 -13.79 0.81
CA TYR A 4 -16.96 -13.15 1.27
C TYR A 4 -17.98 -13.04 0.15
N GLN A 5 -17.54 -12.73 -1.06
CA GLN A 5 -18.42 -12.72 -2.23
C GLN A 5 -18.87 -14.13 -2.62
N LEU A 6 -18.06 -15.18 -2.39
CA LEU A 6 -18.47 -16.57 -2.60
C LEU A 6 -19.58 -17.00 -1.62
N ARG A 7 -19.57 -16.51 -0.37
CA ARG A 7 -20.67 -16.75 0.59
C ARG A 7 -22.00 -16.16 0.13
N VAL A 8 -22.00 -15.14 -0.73
CA VAL A 8 -23.25 -14.66 -1.34
C VAL A 8 -23.89 -15.77 -2.19
N LEU A 9 -23.09 -16.58 -2.91
CA LEU A 9 -23.59 -17.67 -3.75
C LEU A 9 -24.15 -18.85 -2.97
N SER A 10 -23.76 -19.08 -1.72
CA SER A 10 -24.42 -20.09 -0.88
C SER A 10 -25.81 -19.62 -0.45
N ASN A 11 -25.97 -18.31 -0.23
CA ASN A 11 -27.17 -17.75 0.40
C ASN A 11 -28.24 -17.33 -0.60
N ILE A 12 -27.96 -17.31 -1.91
CA ILE A 12 -29.00 -17.11 -2.94
C ILE A 12 -30.01 -18.28 -3.02
N ASN A 13 -29.72 -19.41 -2.38
CA ASN A 13 -30.68 -20.52 -2.32
C ASN A 13 -31.86 -20.20 -1.39
N ASN A 14 -31.69 -19.33 -0.40
CA ASN A 14 -32.76 -18.86 0.48
C ASN A 14 -33.81 -18.05 -0.30
N ASN A 15 -35.02 -17.96 0.25
CA ASN A 15 -36.09 -17.14 -0.35
C ASN A 15 -35.76 -15.64 -0.31
N ALA A 16 -35.05 -15.20 0.72
CA ALA A 16 -34.56 -13.84 0.82
C ALA A 16 -33.23 -13.79 1.59
N SER A 17 -32.32 -12.94 1.13
CA SER A 17 -30.99 -12.76 1.72
C SER A 17 -30.53 -11.31 1.62
N ILE A 18 -29.63 -10.93 2.50
CA ILE A 18 -29.04 -9.58 2.56
C ILE A 18 -27.55 -9.67 2.24
N VAL A 19 -27.06 -8.78 1.37
CA VAL A 19 -25.64 -8.56 1.12
C VAL A 19 -25.30 -7.17 1.62
N GLN A 20 -24.59 -7.13 2.73
CA GLN A 20 -24.17 -5.89 3.37
C GLN A 20 -22.74 -5.56 2.95
N GLY A 21 -22.50 -4.35 2.46
CA GLY A 21 -21.14 -3.93 2.12
C GLY A 21 -20.96 -2.42 2.03
N PRO A 22 -19.96 -1.81 2.70
CA PRO A 22 -19.56 -0.42 2.47
C PRO A 22 -19.27 -0.08 1.01
N PRO A 23 -19.17 1.22 0.67
CA PRO A 23 -18.58 1.62 -0.60
C PRO A 23 -17.18 1.02 -0.74
N GLY A 24 -16.80 0.61 -1.95
CA GLY A 24 -15.48 0.01 -2.20
C GLY A 24 -15.33 -1.46 -1.79
N THR A 25 -16.36 -2.15 -1.29
CA THR A 25 -16.32 -3.60 -1.00
C THR A 25 -16.62 -4.51 -2.19
N GLY A 26 -16.86 -3.91 -3.37
CA GLY A 26 -17.13 -4.64 -4.59
C GLY A 26 -18.59 -5.08 -4.78
N LYS A 27 -19.57 -4.43 -4.13
CA LYS A 27 -21.02 -4.72 -4.30
C LYS A 27 -21.45 -4.85 -5.77
N SER A 28 -21.19 -3.82 -6.59
CA SER A 28 -21.58 -3.82 -8.01
C SER A 28 -20.88 -4.94 -8.80
N GLN A 29 -19.63 -5.26 -8.47
CA GLN A 29 -18.92 -6.41 -9.07
C GLN A 29 -19.56 -7.75 -8.65
N THR A 30 -19.95 -7.88 -7.38
CA THR A 30 -20.67 -9.05 -6.87
C THR A 30 -22.01 -9.22 -7.58
N ILE A 31 -22.77 -8.13 -7.74
CA ILE A 31 -24.03 -8.11 -8.49
C ILE A 31 -23.79 -8.54 -9.94
N ALA A 32 -22.87 -7.90 -10.66
CA ALA A 32 -22.61 -8.21 -12.08
C ALA A 32 -22.20 -9.69 -12.27
N ASN A 33 -21.34 -10.21 -11.40
CA ASN A 33 -20.96 -11.61 -11.45
C ASN A 33 -22.14 -12.54 -11.10
N LEU A 34 -23.01 -12.14 -10.15
CA LEU A 34 -24.18 -12.90 -9.76
C LEU A 34 -25.21 -12.96 -10.88
N LEU A 35 -25.44 -11.84 -11.59
CA LEU A 35 -26.29 -11.79 -12.78
C LEU A 35 -25.80 -12.74 -13.87
N CYS A 36 -24.49 -12.79 -14.10
CA CYS A 36 -23.88 -13.76 -15.02
C CYS A 36 -24.10 -15.20 -14.56
N HIS A 37 -23.92 -15.48 -13.27
CA HIS A 37 -24.12 -16.82 -12.68
C HIS A 37 -25.57 -17.29 -12.77
N LEU A 38 -26.53 -16.43 -12.44
CA LEU A 38 -27.95 -16.73 -12.54
C LEU A 38 -28.38 -16.92 -14.01
N THR A 39 -27.86 -16.10 -14.92
CA THR A 39 -28.07 -16.29 -16.37
C THR A 39 -27.54 -17.65 -16.84
N ALA A 40 -26.36 -18.06 -16.37
CA ALA A 40 -25.79 -19.37 -16.71
C ALA A 40 -26.64 -20.53 -16.19
N LYS A 41 -27.38 -20.34 -15.10
CA LYS A 41 -28.37 -21.30 -14.58
C LYS A 41 -29.72 -21.24 -15.32
N GLY A 42 -29.91 -20.29 -16.23
CA GLY A 42 -31.15 -20.09 -16.99
C GLY A 42 -32.21 -19.26 -16.29
N GLU A 43 -31.89 -18.72 -15.11
CA GLU A 43 -32.79 -17.95 -14.23
C GLU A 43 -33.10 -16.57 -14.82
N LYS A 44 -34.32 -16.08 -14.56
CA LYS A 44 -34.77 -14.72 -14.91
C LYS A 44 -34.59 -13.79 -13.71
N VAL A 45 -33.92 -12.66 -13.92
CA VAL A 45 -33.54 -11.72 -12.85
C VAL A 45 -34.03 -10.31 -13.14
N LEU A 46 -34.69 -9.72 -12.15
CA LEU A 46 -35.01 -8.29 -12.10
C LEU A 46 -33.98 -7.58 -11.22
N PHE A 47 -33.14 -6.74 -11.82
CA PHE A 47 -32.20 -5.89 -11.11
C PHE A 47 -32.74 -4.46 -11.03
N VAL A 48 -32.92 -3.97 -9.80
CA VAL A 48 -33.57 -2.69 -9.53
C VAL A 48 -32.78 -1.86 -8.53
N SER A 49 -32.89 -0.54 -8.67
CA SER A 49 -32.40 0.45 -7.73
C SER A 49 -33.29 1.68 -7.74
N GLN A 50 -33.18 2.51 -6.71
CA GLN A 50 -33.87 3.81 -6.65
C GLN A 50 -33.17 4.87 -7.50
N LYS A 51 -31.86 4.74 -7.75
CA LYS A 51 -31.02 5.74 -8.44
C LYS A 51 -30.43 5.18 -9.74
N GLU A 52 -30.56 5.93 -10.85
CA GLU A 52 -30.04 5.55 -12.17
C GLU A 52 -28.53 5.21 -12.15
N GLN A 53 -27.72 5.96 -11.40
CA GLN A 53 -26.27 5.80 -11.36
C GLN A 53 -25.84 4.38 -10.93
N ALA A 54 -26.52 3.78 -9.95
CA ALA A 54 -26.22 2.42 -9.50
C ALA A 54 -26.47 1.39 -10.62
N LEU A 55 -27.52 1.60 -11.40
CA LEU A 55 -27.87 0.76 -12.55
C LEU A 55 -26.84 0.88 -13.66
N LYS A 56 -26.42 2.10 -14.00
CA LYS A 56 -25.42 2.36 -15.06
C LYS A 56 -24.10 1.65 -14.78
N VAL A 57 -23.61 1.67 -13.54
CA VAL A 57 -22.36 0.99 -13.15
C VAL A 57 -22.42 -0.51 -13.47
N VAL A 58 -23.50 -1.20 -13.08
CA VAL A 58 -23.64 -2.64 -13.35
C VAL A 58 -23.90 -2.91 -14.83
N LYS A 59 -24.73 -2.09 -15.50
CA LYS A 59 -24.97 -2.15 -16.95
C LYS A 59 -23.65 -2.09 -17.73
N ASP A 60 -22.79 -1.12 -17.41
CA ASP A 60 -21.51 -0.92 -18.09
C ASP A 60 -20.53 -2.07 -17.83
N MET A 61 -20.54 -2.67 -16.63
CA MET A 61 -19.78 -3.89 -16.35
C MET A 61 -20.22 -5.07 -17.20
N LEU A 62 -21.54 -5.29 -17.35
CA LEU A 62 -22.08 -6.36 -18.19
C LEU A 62 -21.82 -6.10 -19.68
N LYS A 63 -21.92 -4.84 -20.13
CA LYS A 63 -21.66 -4.43 -21.52
C LYS A 63 -20.24 -4.77 -21.96
N LYS A 64 -19.23 -4.66 -21.07
CA LYS A 64 -17.84 -5.03 -21.35
C LYS A 64 -17.65 -6.50 -21.72
N LEU A 65 -18.60 -7.38 -21.39
CA LEU A 65 -18.58 -8.79 -21.80
C LEU A 65 -18.95 -9.00 -23.26
N ASP A 66 -19.52 -7.99 -23.94
CA ASP A 66 -19.94 -8.07 -25.34
C ASP A 66 -20.86 -9.29 -25.62
N THR A 67 -21.77 -9.57 -24.68
CA THR A 67 -22.72 -10.67 -24.77
C THR A 67 -24.10 -10.12 -25.16
N LYS A 68 -24.49 -10.33 -26.43
CA LYS A 68 -25.79 -9.88 -26.98
C LYS A 68 -26.94 -10.52 -26.19
N TYR A 69 -27.97 -9.72 -25.88
CA TYR A 69 -29.18 -10.12 -25.17
C TYR A 69 -28.97 -10.61 -23.73
N LEU A 70 -27.80 -10.36 -23.12
CA LEU A 70 -27.56 -10.69 -21.71
C LEU A 70 -28.47 -9.88 -20.78
N PHE A 71 -28.71 -8.61 -21.09
CA PHE A 71 -29.54 -7.74 -20.28
C PHE A 71 -30.37 -6.77 -21.12
N GLY A 72 -31.54 -6.39 -20.61
CA GLY A 72 -32.36 -5.30 -21.12
C GLY A 72 -32.30 -4.12 -20.15
N TYR A 73 -31.71 -3.00 -20.58
CA TYR A 73 -31.65 -1.77 -19.80
C TYR A 73 -32.83 -0.85 -20.16
N MET A 74 -33.50 -0.31 -19.15
CA MET A 74 -34.53 0.72 -19.34
C MET A 74 -34.00 2.07 -18.82
N PRO A 75 -33.64 3.00 -19.71
CA PRO A 75 -33.18 4.33 -19.31
C PRO A 75 -34.32 5.21 -18.78
N ASP A 76 -34.02 6.09 -17.82
CA ASP A 76 -34.95 7.16 -17.44
C ASP A 76 -34.92 8.30 -18.48
N ILE A 77 -36.02 8.46 -19.22
CA ILE A 77 -36.15 9.46 -20.28
C ILE A 77 -36.19 10.89 -19.73
N GLY A 78 -36.63 11.05 -18.46
CA GLY A 78 -36.71 12.34 -17.79
C GLY A 78 -35.36 12.81 -17.22
N SER A 79 -34.37 11.91 -17.17
CA SER A 79 -33.04 12.19 -16.64
C SER A 79 -32.29 13.17 -17.53
N ILE A 80 -31.80 14.25 -16.92
CA ILE A 80 -30.90 15.23 -17.55
C ILE A 80 -29.60 14.55 -18.02
N GLN A 81 -29.26 13.39 -17.44
CA GLN A 81 -28.06 12.61 -17.71
C GLN A 81 -28.26 11.54 -18.81
N LEU A 82 -29.39 11.55 -19.52
CA LEU A 82 -29.68 10.59 -20.57
C LEU A 82 -28.91 10.91 -21.87
N ASN A 83 -27.84 10.17 -22.11
CA ASN A 83 -27.04 10.33 -23.33
C ASN A 83 -27.55 9.44 -24.48
N GLU A 84 -27.24 9.78 -25.73
CA GLU A 84 -27.64 8.96 -26.90
C GLU A 84 -27.14 7.51 -26.81
N LYS A 85 -25.95 7.31 -26.21
CA LYS A 85 -25.41 5.98 -25.93
C LYS A 85 -26.32 5.15 -25.02
N ASP A 86 -26.92 5.75 -23.99
CA ASP A 86 -27.83 5.04 -23.08
C ASP A 86 -29.12 4.63 -23.79
N ARG A 87 -29.59 5.43 -24.76
CA ARG A 87 -30.74 5.07 -25.62
C ARG A 87 -30.43 3.88 -26.52
N LEU A 88 -29.22 3.82 -27.09
CA LEU A 88 -28.78 2.70 -27.95
C LEU A 88 -28.59 1.41 -27.16
N ASP A 89 -28.17 1.51 -25.90
CA ASP A 89 -28.01 0.37 -24.99
C ASP A 89 -29.34 -0.16 -24.43
N GLY A 90 -30.43 0.58 -24.66
CA GLY A 90 -31.75 0.25 -24.16
C GLY A 90 -32.28 -1.09 -24.66
N ILE A 91 -33.31 -1.59 -23.98
CA ILE A 91 -34.00 -2.83 -24.34
C ILE A 91 -34.71 -2.74 -25.70
N ALA A 92 -35.20 -1.55 -26.08
CA ALA A 92 -35.98 -1.38 -27.31
C ALA A 92 -35.18 -1.67 -28.60
N PRO A 93 -33.97 -1.09 -28.82
CA PRO A 93 -33.12 -1.46 -29.96
C PRO A 93 -32.76 -2.95 -30.00
N GLN A 94 -32.48 -3.55 -28.85
CA GLN A 94 -32.14 -4.98 -28.78
C GLN A 94 -33.30 -5.86 -29.27
N LEU A 95 -34.52 -5.62 -28.77
CA LEU A 95 -35.71 -6.34 -29.20
C LEU A 95 -36.07 -6.09 -30.68
N ALA A 96 -35.85 -4.87 -31.17
CA ALA A 96 -36.05 -4.55 -32.59
C ALA A 96 -35.10 -5.35 -33.51
N ALA A 97 -33.88 -5.62 -33.05
CA ALA A 97 -32.88 -6.40 -33.79
C ALA A 97 -32.99 -7.93 -33.59
N LEU A 98 -33.88 -8.42 -32.71
CA LEU A 98 -33.96 -9.83 -32.32
C LEU A 98 -34.19 -10.78 -33.50
N GLU A 99 -35.06 -10.42 -34.45
CA GLU A 99 -35.31 -11.26 -35.63
C GLU A 99 -34.07 -11.40 -36.51
N SER A 100 -33.34 -10.29 -36.73
CA SER A 100 -32.08 -10.31 -37.49
C SER A 100 -31.03 -11.20 -36.82
N HIS A 101 -30.93 -11.15 -35.49
CA HIS A 101 -30.00 -12.01 -34.74
C HIS A 101 -30.37 -13.50 -34.84
N ILE A 102 -31.67 -13.84 -34.81
CA ILE A 102 -32.14 -15.22 -35.01
C ILE A 102 -31.82 -15.71 -36.43
N ASP A 103 -31.91 -14.83 -37.42
CA ASP A 103 -31.54 -15.13 -38.80
C ASP A 103 -30.01 -15.36 -38.94
N GLU A 104 -29.18 -14.54 -38.29
CA GLU A 104 -27.71 -14.72 -38.21
C GLU A 104 -27.32 -16.07 -37.59
N LEU A 105 -28.09 -16.57 -36.62
CA LEU A 105 -27.89 -17.89 -36.03
C LEU A 105 -28.25 -19.05 -37.00
N GLY A 106 -28.70 -18.76 -38.22
CA GLY A 106 -28.87 -19.70 -39.32
C GLY A 106 -30.22 -20.42 -39.37
N TYR A 107 -31.22 -19.95 -38.59
CA TYR A 107 -32.49 -20.65 -38.44
C TYR A 107 -33.38 -20.61 -39.69
N LYS A 108 -33.36 -19.51 -40.48
CA LYS A 108 -34.12 -19.40 -41.74
C LYS A 108 -33.58 -20.28 -42.88
N ILE A 109 -32.32 -20.71 -42.82
CA ILE A 109 -31.65 -21.37 -43.97
C ILE A 109 -31.49 -22.90 -43.74
N TYR A 110 -31.36 -23.39 -42.50
CA TYR A 110 -31.16 -24.82 -42.23
C TYR A 110 -31.81 -25.29 -40.90
N PRO A 111 -33.11 -25.66 -40.88
CA PRO A 111 -33.80 -26.10 -39.65
C PRO A 111 -33.23 -27.40 -39.02
N ARG A 112 -32.37 -28.14 -39.74
CA ARG A 112 -31.76 -29.41 -39.28
C ARG A 112 -30.33 -29.30 -38.74
N ARG A 113 -29.69 -28.12 -38.75
CA ARG A 113 -28.32 -27.98 -38.20
C ARG A 113 -28.36 -27.88 -36.66
N LYS A 114 -27.49 -28.65 -35.98
CA LYS A 114 -27.18 -28.47 -34.55
C LYS A 114 -26.71 -27.02 -34.32
N TYR A 115 -27.13 -26.42 -33.21
CA TYR A 115 -26.79 -25.05 -32.80
C TYR A 115 -25.29 -24.77 -33.04
N PRO A 116 -24.92 -23.78 -33.86
CA PRO A 116 -23.52 -23.43 -34.01
C PRO A 116 -23.00 -22.87 -32.69
N LEU A 117 -22.21 -23.66 -31.96
CA LEU A 117 -21.55 -23.20 -30.74
C LEU A 117 -20.51 -22.15 -31.10
N ILE A 118 -20.55 -21.00 -30.42
CA ILE A 118 -19.50 -19.99 -30.51
C ILE A 118 -18.31 -20.52 -29.70
N VAL A 119 -17.21 -20.82 -30.39
CA VAL A 119 -16.00 -21.37 -29.78
C VAL A 119 -14.95 -20.28 -29.58
N TYR A 120 -14.19 -20.37 -28.48
CA TYR A 120 -13.00 -19.57 -28.30
C TYR A 120 -11.84 -20.15 -29.12
N LYS A 121 -11.29 -19.35 -30.04
CA LYS A 121 -10.07 -19.68 -30.78
C LYS A 121 -8.97 -18.73 -30.31
N GLU A 122 -7.87 -19.29 -29.84
CA GLU A 122 -6.67 -18.55 -29.48
C GLU A 122 -5.75 -18.58 -30.71
N GLU A 123 -5.42 -17.42 -31.29
CA GLU A 123 -4.50 -17.33 -32.41
C GLU A 123 -3.06 -17.50 -31.91
N ARG A 124 -2.61 -18.74 -31.83
CA ARG A 124 -1.18 -19.10 -31.78
C ARG A 124 -0.96 -20.22 -32.80
N GLY A 125 0.15 -20.13 -33.55
CA GLY A 125 0.46 -20.97 -34.71
C GLY A 125 -0.09 -22.40 -34.66
N SER A 126 -0.79 -22.79 -35.73
CA SER A 126 -1.24 -24.13 -36.14
C SER A 126 -1.89 -25.10 -35.13
N THR A 127 -2.03 -24.78 -33.84
CA THR A 127 -2.54 -25.71 -32.82
C THR A 127 -3.64 -25.06 -31.96
N ILE A 128 -4.89 -25.49 -32.18
CA ILE A 128 -6.05 -25.03 -31.40
C ILE A 128 -6.01 -25.70 -30.02
N THR A 129 -5.63 -24.98 -28.97
CA THR A 129 -5.67 -25.48 -27.59
C THR A 129 -6.94 -24.98 -26.87
N THR A 130 -7.85 -25.89 -26.54
CA THR A 130 -9.06 -25.57 -25.77
C THR A 130 -8.78 -25.70 -24.27
N GLN A 131 -7.95 -24.81 -23.70
CA GLN A 131 -7.71 -24.82 -22.23
C GLN A 131 -9.03 -24.65 -21.46
N SER A 132 -9.21 -25.29 -20.30
CA SER A 132 -10.45 -25.13 -19.52
C SER A 132 -10.47 -23.77 -18.78
N ILE A 133 -11.66 -23.25 -18.43
CA ILE A 133 -11.78 -22.05 -17.56
C ILE A 133 -11.13 -22.28 -16.19
N LYS A 134 -11.16 -23.54 -15.70
CA LYS A 134 -10.51 -23.95 -14.45
C LYS A 134 -9.00 -23.69 -14.50
N ASN A 135 -8.33 -24.18 -15.54
CA ASN A 135 -6.88 -24.02 -15.71
C ASN A 135 -6.47 -22.54 -15.78
N ILE A 136 -7.27 -21.70 -16.45
CA ILE A 136 -7.03 -20.24 -16.53
C ILE A 136 -7.16 -19.58 -15.15
N THR A 137 -8.12 -20.03 -14.34
CA THR A 137 -8.36 -19.51 -12.99
C THR A 137 -7.23 -19.91 -12.05
N GLU A 138 -6.76 -21.15 -12.12
CA GLU A 138 -5.59 -21.64 -11.37
C GLU A 138 -4.32 -20.86 -11.76
N LYS A 139 -4.07 -20.66 -13.07
CA LYS A 139 -2.92 -19.89 -13.54
C LYS A 139 -2.97 -18.43 -13.07
N LYS A 140 -4.16 -17.81 -13.05
CA LYS A 140 -4.34 -16.46 -12.51
C LYS A 140 -3.99 -16.39 -11.02
N ALA A 141 -4.41 -17.38 -10.22
CA ALA A 141 -4.12 -17.42 -8.79
C ALA A 141 -2.61 -17.51 -8.54
N GLU A 142 -1.92 -18.40 -9.27
CA GLU A 142 -0.46 -18.54 -9.23
C GLU A 142 0.26 -17.23 -9.59
N LEU A 143 -0.12 -16.61 -10.73
CA LEU A 143 0.47 -15.33 -11.16
C LEU A 143 0.23 -14.21 -10.14
N LYS A 144 -0.94 -14.18 -9.47
CA LYS A 144 -1.24 -13.17 -8.45
C LYS A 144 -0.36 -13.36 -7.22
N GLN A 145 -0.11 -14.60 -6.82
CA GLN A 145 0.79 -14.92 -5.71
C GLN A 145 2.23 -14.48 -6.04
N LEU A 146 2.73 -14.80 -7.24
CA LEU A 146 4.05 -14.38 -7.71
C LEU A 146 4.17 -12.85 -7.76
N PHE A 147 3.14 -12.16 -8.27
CA PHE A 147 3.12 -10.69 -8.31
C PHE A 147 3.22 -10.07 -6.92
N ASN A 148 2.44 -10.57 -5.96
CA ASN A 148 2.48 -10.09 -4.58
C ASN A 148 3.85 -10.35 -3.92
N GLN A 149 4.43 -11.54 -4.15
CA GLN A 149 5.78 -11.86 -3.67
C GLN A 149 6.83 -10.92 -4.27
N SER A 150 6.73 -10.59 -5.56
CA SER A 150 7.60 -9.62 -6.24
C SER A 150 7.47 -8.21 -5.66
N ILE A 151 6.24 -7.75 -5.36
CA ILE A 151 6.02 -6.45 -4.70
C ILE A 151 6.62 -6.42 -3.31
N GLU A 152 6.38 -7.44 -2.49
CA GLU A 152 6.94 -7.51 -1.13
C GLU A 152 8.47 -7.58 -1.14
N ALA A 153 9.05 -8.31 -2.10
CA ALA A 153 10.49 -8.34 -2.33
C ALA A 153 11.04 -6.94 -2.70
N GLN A 154 10.36 -6.20 -3.58
CA GLN A 154 10.74 -4.82 -3.93
C GLN A 154 10.61 -3.88 -2.72
N ARG A 155 9.53 -3.97 -1.95
CA ARG A 155 9.34 -3.16 -0.73
C ARG A 155 10.45 -3.41 0.29
N LEU A 156 10.78 -4.69 0.51
CA LEU A 156 11.86 -5.09 1.39
C LEU A 156 13.20 -4.55 0.86
N PHE A 157 13.47 -4.67 -0.44
CA PHE A 157 14.65 -4.11 -1.08
C PHE A 157 14.76 -2.59 -0.82
N TYR A 158 13.71 -1.81 -1.09
CA TYR A 158 13.74 -0.37 -0.85
C TYR A 158 13.93 0.00 0.63
N LYS A 159 13.27 -0.74 1.54
CA LYS A 159 13.43 -0.52 2.98
C LYS A 159 14.87 -0.78 3.42
N LEU A 160 15.44 -1.90 3.00
CA LEU A 160 16.83 -2.28 3.30
C LEU A 160 17.82 -1.30 2.66
N TYR A 161 17.54 -0.84 1.44
CA TYR A 161 18.38 0.14 0.75
C TYR A 161 18.36 1.50 1.47
N GLN A 162 17.20 1.99 1.91
CA GLN A 162 17.11 3.22 2.72
C GLN A 162 17.84 3.07 4.07
N GLU A 163 17.71 1.90 4.70
CA GLU A 163 18.43 1.60 5.93
C GLU A 163 19.95 1.59 5.70
N LEU A 164 20.42 1.02 4.59
CA LEU A 164 21.83 1.04 4.19
C LEU A 164 22.32 2.46 3.90
N GLU A 165 21.49 3.29 3.25
CA GLU A 165 21.81 4.70 2.99
C GLU A 165 22.02 5.51 4.28
N ASN A 166 21.21 5.24 5.32
CA ASN A 166 21.39 5.80 6.65
C ASN A 166 22.66 5.28 7.35
N LEU A 167 23.15 4.10 6.96
CA LEU A 167 24.35 3.45 7.49
C LEU A 167 25.60 3.66 6.62
N LYS A 168 25.55 4.54 5.60
CA LYS A 168 26.61 4.73 4.60
C LYS A 168 28.01 4.97 5.17
N GLU A 169 28.12 5.62 6.33
CA GLU A 169 29.41 5.84 7.00
C GLU A 169 30.04 4.54 7.55
N TYR A 170 29.18 3.59 7.93
CA TYR A 170 29.51 2.28 8.50
C TYR A 170 29.52 1.16 7.43
N ASP A 171 29.17 1.49 6.18
CA ASP A 171 29.08 0.56 5.06
C ASP A 171 30.48 0.28 4.46
N PHE A 172 31.10 -0.77 4.95
CA PHE A 172 32.31 -1.36 4.36
C PHE A 172 32.44 -2.83 4.78
N GLU A 173 33.07 -3.62 3.92
CA GLU A 173 33.31 -5.03 4.20
C GLU A 173 34.43 -5.21 5.22
N VAL A 174 34.16 -6.03 6.23
CA VAL A 174 35.15 -6.51 7.19
C VAL A 174 35.67 -7.85 6.67
N SER A 175 36.99 -8.07 6.76
CA SER A 175 37.66 -9.27 6.25
C SER A 175 37.05 -10.59 6.77
N ASN A 176 36.61 -10.63 8.03
CA ASN A 176 35.84 -11.75 8.56
C ASN A 176 34.74 -11.29 9.54
N PRO A 177 33.49 -11.09 9.07
CA PRO A 177 32.40 -10.57 9.90
C PRO A 177 32.07 -11.47 11.11
N ILE A 178 32.24 -12.79 10.97
CA ILE A 178 31.95 -13.76 12.03
C ILE A 178 32.95 -13.64 13.17
N ARG A 179 34.25 -13.54 12.85
CA ARG A 179 35.29 -13.29 13.86
C ARG A 179 35.16 -11.89 14.46
N PHE A 180 34.87 -10.89 13.65
CA PHE A 180 34.64 -9.53 14.13
C PHE A 180 33.50 -9.44 15.15
N GLN A 181 32.37 -10.10 14.88
CA GLN A 181 31.24 -10.14 15.82
C GLN A 181 31.63 -10.78 17.16
N LYS A 182 32.37 -11.89 17.14
CA LYS A 182 32.67 -12.70 18.33
C LYS A 182 33.86 -12.20 19.14
N THR A 183 34.93 -11.79 18.47
CA THR A 183 36.24 -11.58 19.11
C THR A 183 36.62 -10.11 19.26
N PHE A 184 36.04 -9.19 18.47
CA PHE A 184 36.34 -7.76 18.59
C PHE A 184 35.66 -7.17 19.84
N SER A 185 36.45 -6.80 20.85
CA SER A 185 36.01 -6.22 22.12
C SER A 185 36.71 -4.88 22.38
N ASP A 186 36.15 -4.10 23.31
CA ASP A 186 36.76 -2.83 23.76
C ASP A 186 38.18 -3.05 24.34
N GLU A 187 38.38 -4.17 25.06
CA GLU A 187 39.70 -4.56 25.58
C GLU A 187 40.70 -4.83 24.45
N LEU A 188 40.29 -5.58 23.42
CA LEU A 188 41.15 -5.89 22.29
C LEU A 188 41.43 -4.64 21.45
N GLN A 189 40.47 -3.73 21.32
CA GLN A 189 40.68 -2.44 20.67
C GLN A 189 41.76 -1.62 21.40
N LYS A 190 41.68 -1.50 22.72
CA LYS A 190 42.69 -0.78 23.53
C LYS A 190 44.07 -1.39 23.37
N LYS A 191 44.16 -2.72 23.43
CA LYS A 191 45.43 -3.44 23.18
C LYS A 191 46.02 -3.11 21.80
N ILE A 192 45.20 -3.10 20.75
CA ILE A 192 45.66 -2.77 19.39
C ILE A 192 46.14 -1.31 19.30
N ILE A 193 45.46 -0.37 19.97
CA ILE A 193 45.88 1.04 20.03
C ILE A 193 47.22 1.16 20.76
N GLU A 194 47.38 0.53 21.92
CA GLU A 194 48.63 0.53 22.70
C GLU A 194 49.80 -0.04 21.90
N LEU A 195 49.59 -1.14 21.17
CA LEU A 195 50.60 -1.71 20.27
C LEU A 195 50.99 -0.73 19.16
N LYS A 196 50.02 -0.06 18.52
CA LYS A 196 50.29 0.92 17.46
C LYS A 196 51.03 2.15 17.96
N ASP A 197 50.64 2.70 19.10
CA ASP A 197 51.31 3.84 19.72
C ASP A 197 52.75 3.49 20.13
N GLY A 198 52.94 2.29 20.66
CA GLY A 198 54.27 1.75 21.00
C GLY A 198 55.15 1.56 19.77
N ILE A 199 54.62 0.97 18.70
CA ILE A 199 55.30 0.86 17.39
C ILE A 199 55.69 2.24 16.87
N GLU A 200 54.78 3.22 16.87
CA GLU A 200 55.09 4.57 16.37
C GLU A 200 56.22 5.23 17.19
N LYS A 201 56.23 5.02 18.50
CA LYS A 201 57.30 5.51 19.38
C LYS A 201 58.64 4.83 19.09
N LEU A 202 58.66 3.50 18.97
CA LEU A 202 59.87 2.74 18.64
C LEU A 202 60.43 3.13 17.28
N VAL A 203 59.57 3.27 16.26
CA VAL A 203 59.97 3.73 14.92
C VAL A 203 60.63 5.11 14.99
N LYS A 204 60.12 6.05 15.79
CA LYS A 204 60.75 7.37 15.99
C LYS A 204 62.11 7.26 16.68
N GLU A 205 62.25 6.42 17.70
CA GLU A 205 63.51 6.18 18.41
C GLU A 205 64.57 5.59 17.46
N ILE A 206 64.20 4.59 16.67
CA ILE A 206 65.04 3.93 15.65
C ILE A 206 65.47 4.94 14.59
N GLN A 207 64.53 5.71 14.01
CA GLN A 207 64.83 6.72 12.99
C GLN A 207 65.74 7.84 13.50
N ASN A 208 65.61 8.22 14.77
CA ASN A 208 66.50 9.22 15.39
C ASN A 208 67.93 8.69 15.49
N TYR A 209 68.11 7.41 15.84
CA TYR A 209 69.43 6.79 15.89
C TYR A 209 70.03 6.55 14.50
N GLU A 210 69.23 6.20 13.49
CA GLU A 210 69.70 5.99 12.11
C GLU A 210 70.35 7.24 11.48
N ARG A 211 69.97 8.43 11.96
CA ARG A 211 70.58 9.70 11.53
C ARG A 211 71.96 9.96 12.15
N ASN A 212 72.40 9.12 13.09
CA ASN A 212 73.70 9.26 13.74
C ASN A 212 74.83 8.77 12.82
N LYS A 213 75.87 9.59 12.65
CA LYS A 213 77.01 9.30 11.76
C LYS A 213 77.86 8.10 12.22
N MET A 214 77.85 7.80 13.52
CA MET A 214 78.61 6.69 14.14
C MET A 214 78.07 5.29 13.77
N LYS A 215 76.80 5.19 13.36
CA LYS A 215 76.15 3.90 13.04
C LYS A 215 76.89 3.15 11.92
N ALA A 216 77.21 3.83 10.83
CA ALA A 216 77.88 3.22 9.67
C ALA A 216 79.31 2.72 9.97
N GLU A 217 79.93 3.25 11.02
CA GLU A 217 81.24 2.82 11.50
C GLU A 217 81.11 1.56 12.36
N PHE A 218 80.14 1.54 13.28
CA PHE A 218 79.83 0.36 14.09
C PHE A 218 79.29 -0.81 13.27
N ASP A 219 78.46 -0.58 12.25
CA ASP A 219 77.99 -1.61 11.33
C ASP A 219 79.14 -2.33 10.62
N LYS A 220 80.25 -1.63 10.34
CA LYS A 220 81.45 -2.25 9.76
C LYS A 220 82.22 -3.05 10.79
N LEU A 221 82.42 -2.48 11.99
CA LEU A 221 83.18 -3.10 13.08
C LEU A 221 82.51 -4.36 13.63
N PHE A 222 81.17 -4.37 13.68
CA PHE A 222 80.39 -5.41 14.34
C PHE A 222 79.52 -6.24 13.39
N SER A 223 79.81 -6.19 12.09
CA SER A 223 79.04 -6.87 11.02
C SER A 223 78.79 -8.38 11.20
N ILE A 224 79.59 -9.07 12.02
CA ILE A 224 79.53 -10.52 12.25
C ILE A 224 78.74 -10.87 13.53
N LEU A 225 78.42 -9.88 14.38
CA LEU A 225 77.75 -10.10 15.66
C LEU A 225 76.23 -10.15 15.52
N GLU A 226 75.61 -11.12 16.19
CA GLU A 226 74.17 -11.14 16.40
C GLU A 226 73.82 -10.28 17.61
N LEU A 227 73.45 -9.01 17.35
CA LEU A 227 73.13 -8.03 18.38
C LEU A 227 71.67 -8.10 18.86
N LYS A 228 70.82 -8.82 18.13
CA LYS A 228 69.45 -9.15 18.55
C LYS A 228 69.50 -10.26 19.64
N ASN A 229 68.54 -10.29 20.55
CA ASN A 229 68.29 -11.31 21.59
C ASN A 229 69.22 -11.37 22.82
N ASN A 230 70.14 -10.43 22.99
CA ASN A 230 71.21 -10.63 23.96
C ASN A 230 71.32 -9.55 25.07
N HIS A 231 70.42 -8.56 25.10
CA HIS A 231 70.35 -7.51 26.13
C HIS A 231 71.72 -6.86 26.47
N TYR A 232 72.59 -6.72 25.46
CA TYR A 232 73.93 -6.17 25.63
C TYR A 232 73.90 -4.73 26.12
N SER A 233 72.83 -3.98 25.85
CA SER A 233 72.69 -2.59 26.31
C SER A 233 72.68 -2.49 27.85
N GLU A 234 72.08 -3.43 28.57
CA GLU A 234 72.07 -3.43 30.05
C GLU A 234 73.46 -3.69 30.61
N LEU A 235 74.17 -4.68 30.05
CA LEU A 235 75.54 -5.01 30.46
C LEU A 235 76.51 -3.84 30.19
N ILE A 236 76.35 -3.13 29.08
CA ILE A 236 77.15 -1.94 28.75
C ILE A 236 76.79 -0.77 29.69
N ARG A 237 75.52 -0.59 30.06
CA ARG A 237 75.11 0.42 31.07
C ARG A 237 75.74 0.17 32.43
N GLU A 238 75.83 -1.09 32.86
CA GLU A 238 76.50 -1.43 34.12
C GLU A 238 77.99 -1.09 34.08
N ILE A 239 78.64 -1.30 32.92
CA ILE A 239 80.04 -0.88 32.69
C ILE A 239 80.16 0.64 32.78
N ILE A 240 79.29 1.41 32.09
CA ILE A 240 79.29 2.88 32.17
C ILE A 240 79.10 3.36 33.61
N THR A 241 78.17 2.75 34.35
CA THR A 241 77.86 3.11 35.74
C THR A 241 79.04 2.84 36.69
N ASP A 242 79.78 1.75 36.49
CA ASP A 242 81.00 1.47 37.28
C ASP A 242 82.15 2.42 36.91
N ILE A 243 82.30 2.79 35.62
CA ILE A 243 83.27 3.82 35.19
C ILE A 243 82.95 5.15 35.88
N ASP A 244 81.66 5.48 36.02
CA ASP A 244 81.21 6.69 36.68
C ASP A 244 81.42 6.67 38.21
N ARG A 245 81.20 5.52 38.86
CA ARG A 245 81.42 5.40 40.32
C ARG A 245 82.89 5.21 40.71
N GLY A 246 83.70 4.60 39.85
CA GLY A 246 85.03 4.07 40.17
C GLY A 246 86.23 5.02 40.04
N GLY A 247 86.02 6.27 39.63
CA GLY A 247 87.09 7.28 39.54
C GLY A 247 88.14 6.98 38.46
N TYR A 248 87.87 7.41 37.22
CA TYR A 248 88.80 7.35 36.08
C TYR A 248 89.98 8.33 36.23
N ASP A 249 91.22 7.86 36.04
CA ASP A 249 92.44 8.66 36.16
C ASP A 249 93.09 8.92 34.79
N GLY A 250 93.06 10.18 34.35
CA GLY A 250 93.56 10.60 33.03
C GLY A 250 95.09 10.73 32.94
N HIS A 251 95.84 10.78 34.05
CA HIS A 251 97.22 11.28 34.03
C HIS A 251 98.33 10.22 34.15
N SER A 252 98.03 8.94 34.41
CA SER A 252 99.08 7.90 34.57
C SER A 252 98.71 6.57 33.92
N LYS A 253 99.54 6.12 32.96
CA LYS A 253 99.39 4.84 32.25
C LYS A 253 99.40 3.61 33.19
N ILE A 254 100.19 3.67 34.26
CA ILE A 254 100.35 2.56 35.21
C ILE A 254 99.10 2.43 36.09
N LEU A 255 98.60 3.56 36.61
CA LEU A 255 97.38 3.60 37.44
C LEU A 255 96.13 3.24 36.62
N ARG A 256 96.07 3.62 35.34
CA ARG A 256 95.00 3.26 34.41
C ARG A 256 94.94 1.74 34.18
N SER A 257 96.09 1.10 33.92
CA SER A 257 96.19 -0.35 33.78
C SER A 257 95.76 -1.11 35.04
N LEU A 258 96.18 -0.65 36.23
CA LEU A 258 95.78 -1.21 37.52
C LEU A 258 94.28 -1.07 37.80
N LYS A 259 93.70 0.11 37.56
CA LYS A 259 92.26 0.34 37.73
C LYS A 259 91.42 -0.44 36.73
N ASN A 260 91.85 -0.55 35.47
CA ASN A 260 91.19 -1.38 34.45
C ASN A 260 91.22 -2.87 34.85
N THR A 261 92.33 -3.32 35.46
CA THR A 261 92.45 -4.69 35.99
C THR A 261 91.49 -4.95 37.15
N LEU A 262 91.34 -3.97 38.06
CA LEU A 262 90.38 -4.03 39.17
C LEU A 262 88.92 -3.96 38.70
N GLN A 263 88.63 -3.18 37.66
CA GLN A 263 87.32 -3.12 37.02
C GLN A 263 86.95 -4.44 36.33
N ARG A 264 87.91 -5.05 35.60
CA ARG A 264 87.74 -6.38 35.00
C ARG A 264 87.40 -7.44 36.06
N TRP A 265 87.96 -7.33 37.26
CA TRP A 265 87.65 -8.21 38.38
C TRP A 265 86.26 -7.94 38.99
N ARG A 266 85.89 -6.66 39.20
CA ARG A 266 84.57 -6.27 39.75
C ARG A 266 83.41 -6.62 38.83
N LEU A 267 83.57 -6.37 37.53
CA LEU A 267 82.55 -6.62 36.51
C LEU A 267 82.70 -7.98 35.84
N LYS A 268 83.36 -8.96 36.48
CA LYS A 268 83.66 -10.27 35.89
C LYS A 268 82.41 -10.97 35.34
N ASN A 269 81.29 -10.89 36.06
CA ASN A 269 80.03 -11.51 35.66
C ASN A 269 79.33 -10.74 34.52
N VAL A 270 79.41 -9.40 34.54
CA VAL A 270 78.85 -8.53 33.49
C VAL A 270 79.61 -8.69 32.17
N ARG A 271 80.95 -8.73 32.26
CA ARG A 271 81.83 -8.91 31.10
C ARG A 271 81.75 -10.31 30.53
N ALA A 272 81.45 -11.33 31.34
CA ALA A 272 81.24 -12.69 30.83
C ALA A 272 80.00 -12.82 29.93
N GLY A 273 79.03 -11.89 30.05
CA GLY A 273 77.83 -11.85 29.21
C GLY A 273 77.97 -11.03 27.91
N LEU A 274 79.12 -10.38 27.66
CA LEU A 274 79.36 -9.61 26.44
C LEU A 274 80.23 -10.39 25.45
N PRO A 275 79.97 -10.28 24.13
CA PRO A 275 80.83 -10.84 23.10
C PRO A 275 82.22 -10.23 23.15
N ARG A 276 83.20 -11.02 22.73
CA ARG A 276 84.61 -10.65 22.81
C ARG A 276 84.90 -9.36 22.02
N GLU A 277 84.25 -9.17 20.90
CA GLU A 277 84.38 -8.04 19.99
C GLU A 277 83.90 -6.73 20.63
N LEU A 278 82.78 -6.76 21.39
CA LEU A 278 82.29 -5.60 22.14
C LEU A 278 83.22 -5.28 23.31
N LEU A 279 83.72 -6.31 24.00
CA LEU A 279 84.70 -6.15 25.10
C LEU A 279 86.02 -5.57 24.61
N ASP A 280 86.54 -6.07 23.49
CA ASP A 280 87.80 -5.61 22.89
C ASP A 280 87.69 -4.13 22.49
N TYR A 281 86.56 -3.72 21.91
CA TYR A 281 86.30 -2.30 21.63
C TYR A 281 86.25 -1.45 22.92
N ILE A 282 85.51 -1.90 23.94
CA ILE A 282 85.43 -1.17 25.24
C ILE A 282 86.81 -1.06 25.89
N ASP A 283 87.60 -2.14 25.90
CA ASP A 283 88.94 -2.17 26.46
C ASP A 283 89.93 -1.30 25.68
N GLU A 284 89.79 -1.23 24.36
CA GLU A 284 90.58 -0.34 23.50
C GLU A 284 90.28 1.13 23.82
N GLN A 285 89.00 1.53 23.88
CA GLN A 285 88.62 2.92 24.19
C GLN A 285 89.05 3.34 25.60
N LEU A 286 88.97 2.45 26.59
CA LEU A 286 89.45 2.70 27.97
C LEU A 286 90.98 2.72 28.09
N GLY A 287 91.70 2.21 27.08
CA GLY A 287 93.15 2.25 26.99
C GLY A 287 93.71 3.56 26.41
N GLN A 288 92.88 4.31 25.68
CA GLN A 288 93.29 5.56 25.02
C GLN A 288 93.56 6.69 26.02
N ASP A 289 94.35 7.68 25.61
CA ASP A 289 94.68 8.87 26.43
C ASP A 289 93.60 9.95 26.33
N ILE A 290 92.36 9.56 26.65
CA ILE A 290 91.17 10.40 26.58
C ILE A 290 90.61 10.70 27.97
N SER A 291 89.90 11.83 28.10
CA SER A 291 89.26 12.21 29.36
C SER A 291 88.13 11.24 29.71
N ARG A 292 87.81 11.14 31.01
CA ARG A 292 86.70 10.30 31.52
C ARG A 292 85.39 10.56 30.78
N THR A 293 85.04 11.83 30.63
CA THR A 293 83.81 12.26 29.95
C THR A 293 83.81 11.81 28.48
N GLN A 294 84.97 11.83 27.83
CA GLN A 294 85.10 11.39 26.44
C GLN A 294 85.00 9.86 26.33
N ALA A 295 85.63 9.10 27.23
CA ALA A 295 85.52 7.64 27.27
C ALA A 295 84.09 7.16 27.53
N ILE A 296 83.39 7.79 28.49
CA ILE A 296 81.97 7.51 28.76
C ILE A 296 81.14 7.80 27.50
N LYS A 297 81.35 8.94 26.84
CA LYS A 297 80.61 9.31 25.63
C LYS A 297 80.78 8.30 24.48
N THR A 298 81.99 7.77 24.27
CA THR A 298 82.23 6.77 23.21
C THR A 298 81.59 5.41 23.55
N ILE A 299 81.59 5.01 24.82
CA ILE A 299 80.91 3.78 25.25
C ILE A 299 79.38 4.00 25.26
N GLU A 300 78.89 5.21 25.51
CA GLU A 300 77.47 5.58 25.34
C GLU A 300 77.03 5.49 23.87
N GLU A 301 77.90 5.80 22.91
CA GLU A 301 77.62 5.61 21.48
C GLU A 301 77.48 4.11 21.11
N LEU A 302 78.32 3.25 21.70
CA LEU A 302 78.20 1.79 21.60
C LEU A 302 76.94 1.25 22.31
N LEU A 303 76.59 1.81 23.47
CA LEU A 303 75.35 1.51 24.18
C LEU A 303 74.15 1.82 23.28
N ASN A 304 74.12 3.00 22.68
CA ASN A 304 73.03 3.41 21.79
C ASN A 304 72.98 2.53 20.53
N TYR A 305 74.12 1.98 20.08
CA TYR A 305 74.20 1.02 18.99
C TYR A 305 73.55 -0.33 19.34
N CYS A 306 73.87 -0.89 20.51
CA CYS A 306 73.23 -2.12 20.99
C CYS A 306 71.74 -1.89 21.26
N LEU A 307 71.39 -0.75 21.86
CA LEU A 307 70.01 -0.35 22.11
C LEU A 307 69.21 -0.21 20.81
N TYR A 308 69.82 0.25 19.71
CA TYR A 308 69.17 0.32 18.41
C TYR A 308 68.74 -1.07 17.89
N TYR A 309 69.60 -2.08 17.97
CA TYR A 309 69.26 -3.45 17.54
C TYR A 309 68.23 -4.13 18.44
N GLU A 310 68.32 -3.88 19.75
CA GLU A 310 67.28 -4.33 20.70
C GLU A 310 65.93 -3.67 20.40
N ARG A 311 65.90 -2.36 20.14
CA ARG A 311 64.69 -1.63 19.75
C ARG A 311 64.12 -2.09 18.41
N GLN A 312 64.96 -2.44 17.44
CA GLN A 312 64.51 -3.04 16.18
C GLN A 312 63.85 -4.41 16.38
N GLN A 313 64.37 -5.21 17.29
CA GLN A 313 63.75 -6.48 17.64
C GLN A 313 62.41 -6.27 18.36
N GLU A 314 62.36 -5.38 19.37
CA GLU A 314 61.11 -5.04 20.05
C GLU A 314 60.06 -4.55 19.03
N LEU A 315 60.48 -3.79 18.01
CA LEU A 315 59.61 -3.38 16.91
C LEU A 315 59.07 -4.58 16.12
N GLU A 316 59.93 -5.52 15.71
CA GLU A 316 59.52 -6.74 14.97
C GLU A 316 58.53 -7.61 15.79
N GLU A 317 58.76 -7.75 17.09
CA GLU A 317 57.87 -8.48 17.99
C GLU A 317 56.52 -7.78 18.15
N MET A 318 56.51 -6.46 18.34
CA MET A 318 55.27 -5.69 18.46
C MET A 318 54.48 -5.64 17.15
N GLU A 319 55.14 -5.55 15.99
CA GLU A 319 54.49 -5.60 14.68
C GLU A 319 53.81 -6.95 14.45
N LYS A 320 54.45 -8.05 14.87
CA LYS A 320 53.87 -9.38 14.81
C LYS A 320 52.67 -9.53 15.76
N ASP A 321 52.78 -9.05 17.00
CA ASP A 321 51.68 -9.06 17.97
C ASP A 321 50.47 -8.24 17.49
N LEU A 322 50.73 -7.13 16.78
CA LEU A 322 49.70 -6.31 16.14
C LEU A 322 49.01 -7.09 15.02
N GLU A 323 49.77 -7.76 14.15
CA GLU A 323 49.23 -8.58 13.06
C GLU A 323 48.39 -9.75 13.59
N ASP A 324 48.87 -10.46 14.60
CA ASP A 324 48.15 -11.55 15.26
C ASP A 324 46.85 -11.05 15.93
N SER A 325 46.90 -9.88 16.59
CA SER A 325 45.72 -9.27 17.22
C SER A 325 44.67 -8.86 16.19
N LEU A 326 45.07 -8.28 15.05
CA LEU A 326 44.19 -7.92 13.94
C LEU A 326 43.57 -9.17 13.27
N ASN A 327 44.37 -10.22 13.04
CA ASN A 327 43.91 -11.48 12.47
C ASN A 327 42.93 -12.23 13.40
N SER A 328 43.12 -12.13 14.71
CA SER A 328 42.23 -12.75 15.72
C SER A 328 40.82 -12.16 15.73
N CYS A 329 40.71 -10.85 15.48
CA CYS A 329 39.43 -10.16 15.36
C CYS A 329 38.92 -10.07 13.91
N GLY A 330 39.67 -10.59 12.95
CA GLY A 330 39.23 -10.67 11.55
C GLY A 330 39.21 -9.32 10.83
N LEU A 331 40.11 -8.41 11.21
CA LEU A 331 40.25 -7.07 10.64
C LEU A 331 41.59 -6.93 9.93
N SER A 332 41.61 -6.18 8.83
CA SER A 332 42.86 -5.63 8.29
C SER A 332 43.25 -4.33 9.02
N ASN A 333 44.52 -3.94 8.96
CA ASN A 333 44.98 -2.66 9.57
C ASN A 333 44.21 -1.44 8.99
N LYS A 334 43.86 -1.48 7.69
CA LYS A 334 43.05 -0.44 7.04
C LYS A 334 41.62 -0.40 7.57
N GLU A 335 41.00 -1.55 7.78
CA GLU A 335 39.67 -1.66 8.38
C GLU A 335 39.66 -1.15 9.81
N PHE A 336 40.65 -1.55 10.62
CA PHE A 336 40.78 -1.11 12.01
C PHE A 336 40.91 0.41 12.12
N LEU A 337 41.77 1.04 11.30
CA LEU A 337 41.90 2.51 11.26
C LEU A 337 40.58 3.22 10.94
N ARG A 338 39.78 2.66 10.03
CA ARG A 338 38.46 3.20 9.68
C ARG A 338 37.48 3.06 10.84
N ILE A 339 37.48 1.92 11.51
CA ILE A 339 36.66 1.64 12.70
C ILE A 339 37.05 2.56 13.86
N GLU A 340 38.34 2.71 14.13
CA GLU A 340 38.90 3.59 15.15
C GLU A 340 38.45 5.05 14.95
N LYS A 341 38.50 5.54 13.71
CA LYS A 341 37.99 6.88 13.37
C LYS A 341 36.48 7.03 13.62
N LEU A 342 35.70 5.97 13.47
CA LEU A 342 34.25 5.99 13.79
C LEU A 342 34.02 5.94 15.30
N ILE A 343 34.79 5.14 16.04
CA ILE A 343 34.70 5.02 17.50
C ILE A 343 35.12 6.31 18.20
N SER A 344 36.05 7.09 17.63
CA SER A 344 36.37 8.43 18.18
C SER A 344 35.18 9.40 18.18
N LYS A 345 34.12 9.12 17.41
CA LYS A 345 32.93 9.97 17.29
C LYS A 345 31.68 9.36 17.94
N ALA A 346 31.70 8.09 18.33
CA ALA A 346 30.52 7.34 18.77
C ALA A 346 30.89 6.18 19.71
N ASN A 347 29.91 5.56 20.37
CA ASN A 347 30.16 4.45 21.29
C ASN A 347 30.65 3.19 20.54
N PHE A 348 31.65 2.48 21.10
CA PHE A 348 32.17 1.21 20.56
C PHE A 348 31.08 0.22 20.15
N ASN A 349 30.13 -0.07 21.05
CA ASN A 349 29.08 -1.06 20.80
C ASN A 349 28.17 -0.61 19.66
N GLU A 350 27.87 0.69 19.59
CA GLU A 350 27.03 1.26 18.55
C GLU A 350 27.70 1.18 17.17
N VAL A 351 29.01 1.48 17.08
CA VAL A 351 29.78 1.35 15.83
C VAL A 351 29.82 -0.12 15.38
N LYS A 352 30.11 -1.04 16.30
CA LYS A 352 30.17 -2.47 16.03
C LYS A 352 28.81 -3.01 15.52
N GLU A 353 27.71 -2.65 16.17
CA GLU A 353 26.37 -3.05 15.77
C GLU A 353 25.98 -2.49 14.39
N LYS A 354 26.30 -1.23 14.10
CA LYS A 354 26.02 -0.59 12.81
C LYS A 354 26.77 -1.23 11.65
N ILE A 355 28.04 -1.59 11.84
CA ILE A 355 28.85 -2.30 10.83
C ILE A 355 28.27 -3.70 10.57
N LEU A 356 27.94 -4.44 11.64
CA LEU A 356 27.33 -5.77 11.52
C LEU A 356 25.96 -5.68 10.83
N ARG A 357 25.17 -4.64 11.13
CA ARG A 357 23.88 -4.39 10.50
C ARG A 357 24.03 -4.11 9.01
N ALA A 358 25.01 -3.31 8.60
CA ALA A 358 25.29 -3.06 7.19
C ALA A 358 25.66 -4.35 6.44
N SER A 359 26.53 -5.18 7.02
CA SER A 359 26.90 -6.49 6.44
C SER A 359 25.70 -7.44 6.32
N GLU A 360 24.83 -7.49 7.33
CA GLU A 360 23.60 -8.28 7.30
C GLU A 360 22.61 -7.75 6.24
N ILE A 361 22.50 -6.42 6.07
CA ILE A 361 21.67 -5.83 5.01
C ILE A 361 22.18 -6.25 3.63
N HIS A 362 23.49 -6.23 3.38
CA HIS A 362 24.06 -6.72 2.11
C HIS A 362 23.73 -8.20 1.86
N ARG A 363 23.82 -9.04 2.89
CA ARG A 363 23.42 -10.46 2.80
C ARG A 363 21.93 -10.59 2.41
N GLN A 364 21.06 -9.84 3.08
CA GLN A 364 19.63 -9.84 2.80
C GLN A 364 19.31 -9.33 1.39
N LEU A 365 19.99 -8.27 0.92
CA LEU A 365 19.84 -7.73 -0.43
C LEU A 365 20.25 -8.75 -1.50
N ASN A 366 21.31 -9.52 -1.26
CA ASN A 366 21.77 -10.58 -2.16
C ASN A 366 20.81 -11.78 -2.24
N GLU A 367 20.04 -12.04 -1.18
CA GLU A 367 19.04 -13.13 -1.14
C GLU A 367 17.73 -12.76 -1.85
N ILE A 368 17.44 -11.47 -2.03
CA ILE A 368 16.20 -10.99 -2.67
C ILE A 368 16.27 -11.22 -4.19
N LYS A 369 15.56 -12.26 -4.66
CA LYS A 369 15.29 -12.46 -6.08
C LYS A 369 14.11 -11.59 -6.52
N THR A 370 14.34 -10.60 -7.36
CA THR A 370 13.26 -9.81 -7.96
C THR A 370 12.84 -10.41 -9.31
N GLU A 371 11.65 -11.01 -9.36
CA GLU A 371 11.01 -11.29 -10.65
C GLU A 371 10.54 -9.99 -11.30
N ASN A 372 10.51 -9.94 -12.63
CA ASN A 372 10.03 -8.79 -13.38
C ASN A 372 8.51 -8.59 -13.19
N SER A 373 8.15 -7.78 -12.19
CA SER A 373 6.78 -7.39 -11.84
C SER A 373 5.94 -6.94 -13.05
N ASN A 374 6.54 -6.22 -14.01
CA ASN A 374 5.84 -5.77 -15.22
C ASN A 374 5.45 -6.95 -16.12
N GLY A 375 6.32 -7.95 -16.27
CA GLY A 375 6.04 -9.16 -17.05
C GLY A 375 4.90 -9.99 -16.45
N ILE A 376 4.86 -10.10 -15.12
CA ILE A 376 3.79 -10.78 -14.39
C ILE A 376 2.47 -10.01 -14.51
N SER A 377 2.50 -8.68 -14.38
CA SER A 377 1.34 -7.80 -14.52
C SER A 377 0.69 -7.91 -15.90
N LEU A 378 1.48 -7.84 -16.97
CA LEU A 378 1.00 -8.03 -18.35
C LEU A 378 0.40 -9.43 -18.57
N SER A 379 1.00 -10.45 -17.96
CA SER A 379 0.50 -11.83 -18.04
C SER A 379 -0.82 -12.00 -17.27
N LEU A 380 -0.97 -11.33 -16.13
CA LEU A 380 -2.21 -11.26 -15.37
C LEU A 380 -3.33 -10.60 -16.18
N GLU A 381 -3.03 -9.46 -16.82
CA GLU A 381 -3.99 -8.74 -17.65
C GLU A 381 -4.47 -9.60 -18.84
N ARG A 382 -3.54 -10.22 -19.56
CA ARG A 382 -3.85 -11.14 -20.66
C ARG A 382 -4.71 -12.31 -20.19
N THR A 383 -4.34 -12.94 -19.07
CA THR A 383 -5.08 -14.08 -18.49
C THR A 383 -6.50 -13.66 -18.10
N GLU A 384 -6.66 -12.48 -17.51
CA GLU A 384 -7.97 -11.95 -17.13
C GLU A 384 -8.85 -11.65 -18.36
N LYS A 385 -8.28 -11.06 -19.41
CA LYS A 385 -8.99 -10.81 -20.68
C LYS A 385 -9.46 -12.12 -21.32
N THR A 386 -8.59 -13.13 -21.39
CA THR A 386 -8.95 -14.46 -21.91
C THR A 386 -10.06 -15.11 -21.08
N ARG A 387 -10.00 -14.99 -19.75
CA ARG A 387 -11.04 -15.49 -18.84
C ARG A 387 -12.39 -14.84 -19.13
N GLN A 388 -12.43 -13.51 -19.24
CA GLN A 388 -13.66 -12.75 -19.54
C GLN A 388 -14.27 -13.13 -20.89
N GLN A 389 -13.44 -13.21 -21.95
CA GLN A 389 -13.89 -13.59 -23.28
C GLN A 389 -14.50 -15.01 -23.33
N ARG A 390 -13.93 -15.96 -22.58
CA ARG A 390 -14.47 -17.33 -22.51
C ARG A 390 -15.78 -17.40 -21.76
N ILE A 391 -15.91 -16.66 -20.64
CA ILE A 391 -17.17 -16.55 -19.90
C ILE A 391 -18.24 -15.91 -20.78
N ALA A 392 -17.93 -14.83 -21.48
CA ALA A 392 -18.84 -14.17 -22.41
C ALA A 392 -19.36 -15.14 -23.48
N LYS A 393 -18.47 -15.89 -24.14
CA LYS A 393 -18.86 -16.91 -25.13
C LYS A 393 -19.72 -18.03 -24.54
N TYR A 394 -19.41 -18.47 -23.32
CA TYR A 394 -20.20 -19.47 -22.61
C TYR A 394 -21.63 -18.97 -22.35
N LEU A 395 -21.78 -17.75 -21.82
CA LEU A 395 -23.08 -17.11 -21.62
C LEU A 395 -23.82 -16.89 -22.93
N GLN A 396 -23.13 -16.42 -23.96
CA GLN A 396 -23.72 -16.19 -25.29
C GLN A 396 -24.32 -17.48 -25.86
N ASN A 397 -23.63 -18.61 -25.71
CA ASN A 397 -24.15 -19.91 -26.17
C ASN A 397 -25.42 -20.33 -25.41
N ILE A 398 -25.47 -20.10 -24.09
CA ILE A 398 -26.66 -20.37 -23.27
C ILE A 398 -27.83 -19.49 -23.72
N ILE A 399 -27.60 -18.19 -23.89
CA ILE A 399 -28.61 -17.23 -24.32
C ILE A 399 -29.12 -17.57 -25.73
N ASN A 400 -28.21 -17.79 -26.68
CA ASN A 400 -28.58 -18.15 -28.06
C ASN A 400 -29.40 -19.44 -28.09
N LYS A 401 -29.02 -20.45 -27.29
CA LYS A 401 -29.80 -21.68 -27.16
C LYS A 401 -31.23 -21.39 -26.67
N LYS A 402 -31.37 -20.62 -25.58
CA LYS A 402 -32.68 -20.26 -25.01
C LYS A 402 -33.55 -19.47 -25.99
N ILE A 403 -32.98 -18.47 -26.68
CA ILE A 403 -33.66 -17.69 -27.73
C ILE A 403 -34.18 -18.62 -28.84
N LEU A 404 -33.34 -19.54 -29.32
CA LEU A 404 -33.70 -20.45 -30.39
C LEU A 404 -34.73 -21.50 -29.96
N ASP A 405 -34.62 -22.03 -28.74
CA ASP A 405 -35.59 -22.97 -28.17
C ASP A 405 -36.97 -22.30 -28.05
N LYS A 406 -37.02 -21.06 -27.55
CA LYS A 406 -38.26 -20.29 -27.45
C LYS A 406 -38.86 -19.95 -28.81
N TYR A 407 -38.04 -19.57 -29.79
CA TYR A 407 -38.50 -19.25 -31.14
C TYR A 407 -39.10 -20.46 -31.88
N LYS A 408 -38.70 -21.68 -31.50
CA LYS A 408 -39.22 -22.95 -32.04
C LYS A 408 -40.61 -23.33 -31.50
N GLU A 409 -41.03 -22.81 -30.35
CA GLU A 409 -42.26 -23.23 -29.67
C GLU A 409 -43.55 -23.01 -30.48
N GLY A 410 -43.59 -22.05 -31.41
CA GLY A 410 -44.75 -21.92 -32.30
C GLY A 410 -44.84 -20.65 -33.14
N ALA A 411 -45.82 -20.60 -34.05
CA ALA A 411 -46.08 -19.44 -34.91
C ALA A 411 -46.54 -18.19 -34.13
N SER A 412 -47.23 -18.38 -33.00
CA SER A 412 -47.69 -17.30 -32.11
C SER A 412 -46.52 -16.48 -31.57
N VAL A 413 -45.51 -17.13 -31.01
CA VAL A 413 -44.28 -16.47 -30.50
C VAL A 413 -43.60 -15.66 -31.61
N ARG A 414 -43.49 -16.22 -32.82
CA ARG A 414 -42.90 -15.53 -33.97
C ARG A 414 -43.69 -14.30 -34.41
N ALA A 415 -45.02 -14.34 -34.30
CA ALA A 415 -45.89 -13.21 -34.63
C ALA A 415 -45.76 -12.08 -33.60
N ILE A 416 -45.71 -12.45 -32.31
CA ILE A 416 -45.49 -11.51 -31.19
C ILE A 416 -44.16 -10.78 -31.38
N ILE A 417 -43.06 -11.51 -31.63
CA ILE A 417 -41.73 -10.91 -31.86
C ILE A 417 -41.76 -9.93 -33.04
N ARG A 418 -42.34 -10.32 -34.18
CA ARG A 418 -42.42 -9.46 -35.37
C ARG A 418 -43.22 -8.19 -35.12
N LYS A 419 -44.35 -8.31 -34.42
CA LYS A 419 -45.19 -7.16 -34.03
C LYS A 419 -44.39 -6.21 -33.14
N LEU A 420 -43.75 -6.73 -32.12
CA LEU A 420 -42.97 -5.94 -31.16
C LEU A 420 -41.75 -5.29 -31.79
N ALA A 421 -40.99 -6.02 -32.60
CA ALA A 421 -39.83 -5.47 -33.30
C ALA A 421 -40.24 -4.28 -34.18
N LYS A 422 -41.39 -4.40 -34.89
CA LYS A 422 -41.95 -3.31 -35.69
C LYS A 422 -42.40 -2.12 -34.83
N ASP A 423 -43.04 -2.37 -33.69
CA ASP A 423 -43.55 -1.33 -32.81
C ASP A 423 -42.44 -0.60 -32.03
N LEU A 424 -41.33 -1.30 -31.74
CA LEU A 424 -40.15 -0.79 -31.03
C LEU A 424 -39.09 -0.17 -31.94
N ALA A 425 -39.08 -0.52 -33.24
CA ALA A 425 -38.19 0.10 -34.23
C ALA A 425 -38.40 1.63 -34.37
N LYS A 426 -39.57 2.15 -33.96
CA LYS A 426 -39.87 3.57 -33.93
C LYS A 426 -39.35 4.20 -32.63
N SER A 427 -38.05 4.55 -32.61
CA SER A 427 -37.30 5.02 -31.43
C SER A 427 -38.02 6.05 -30.55
N LYS A 428 -38.71 7.04 -31.14
CA LYS A 428 -39.45 8.08 -30.37
C LYS A 428 -40.74 7.59 -29.68
N LYS A 429 -41.31 6.45 -30.10
CA LYS A 429 -42.57 5.90 -29.56
C LYS A 429 -42.39 4.59 -28.79
N ALA A 430 -41.19 4.00 -28.80
CA ALA A 430 -40.89 2.72 -28.16
C ALA A 430 -41.31 2.66 -26.68
N TYR A 431 -41.13 3.73 -25.92
CA TYR A 431 -41.55 3.78 -24.51
C TYR A 431 -43.07 3.73 -24.32
N LYS A 432 -43.83 4.45 -25.16
CA LYS A 432 -45.30 4.36 -25.15
C LYS A 432 -45.78 2.96 -25.57
N THR A 433 -45.01 2.26 -26.39
CA THR A 433 -45.26 0.85 -26.73
C THR A 433 -45.00 -0.04 -25.52
N PHE A 434 -43.91 0.19 -24.77
CA PHE A 434 -43.62 -0.54 -23.53
C PHE A 434 -44.67 -0.35 -22.43
N ASP A 435 -45.23 0.85 -22.29
CA ASP A 435 -46.30 1.11 -21.33
C ASP A 435 -47.55 0.28 -21.61
N ARG A 436 -47.86 0.10 -22.90
CA ARG A 436 -48.96 -0.75 -23.36
C ARG A 436 -48.65 -2.24 -23.27
N LEU A 437 -47.38 -2.64 -23.13
CA LEU A 437 -47.00 -4.05 -23.00
C LEU A 437 -47.44 -4.63 -21.66
N LYS A 438 -47.56 -3.81 -20.62
CA LYS A 438 -48.12 -4.24 -19.33
C LYS A 438 -49.58 -4.68 -19.44
N ASP A 439 -50.33 -4.08 -20.36
CA ASP A 439 -51.75 -4.35 -20.57
C ASP A 439 -52.00 -5.69 -21.30
N ASP A 440 -50.94 -6.31 -21.85
CA ASP A 440 -50.96 -7.64 -22.45
C ASP A 440 -49.89 -8.54 -21.80
N PRO A 441 -50.21 -9.15 -20.64
CA PRO A 441 -49.26 -9.96 -19.87
C PRO A 441 -48.64 -11.11 -20.69
N ASN A 442 -49.39 -11.71 -21.61
CA ASN A 442 -48.90 -12.79 -22.45
C ASN A 442 -47.77 -12.34 -23.39
N ASN A 443 -47.89 -11.15 -23.98
CA ASN A 443 -46.81 -10.57 -24.79
C ASN A 443 -45.59 -10.26 -23.93
N PHE A 444 -45.80 -9.67 -22.74
CA PHE A 444 -44.71 -9.31 -21.85
C PHE A 444 -43.92 -10.56 -21.38
N LEU A 445 -44.61 -11.60 -20.93
CA LEU A 445 -44.01 -12.88 -20.51
C LEU A 445 -43.23 -13.54 -21.65
N THR A 446 -43.74 -13.46 -22.89
CA THR A 446 -43.04 -13.99 -24.07
C THR A 446 -41.72 -13.24 -24.31
N ILE A 447 -41.68 -11.92 -24.13
CA ILE A 447 -40.46 -11.12 -24.27
C ILE A 447 -39.44 -11.46 -23.18
N MET A 448 -39.90 -11.64 -21.94
CA MET A 448 -39.05 -11.97 -20.80
C MET A 448 -38.23 -13.24 -21.00
N ASP A 449 -38.68 -14.17 -21.85
CA ASP A 449 -37.95 -15.41 -22.11
C ASP A 449 -36.69 -15.19 -22.97
N PHE A 450 -36.59 -14.07 -23.71
CA PHE A 450 -35.43 -13.74 -24.55
C PHE A 450 -34.33 -12.97 -23.83
N ILE A 451 -34.68 -12.25 -22.75
CA ILE A 451 -33.76 -11.40 -22.00
C ILE A 451 -33.74 -11.88 -20.54
N PRO A 452 -32.65 -12.50 -20.07
CA PRO A 452 -32.60 -13.09 -18.75
C PRO A 452 -32.47 -12.04 -17.63
N VAL A 453 -31.83 -10.91 -17.89
CA VAL A 453 -31.60 -9.86 -16.88
C VAL A 453 -32.30 -8.57 -17.29
N TRP A 454 -33.17 -8.05 -16.43
CA TRP A 454 -33.85 -6.78 -16.64
C TRP A 454 -33.30 -5.75 -15.67
N ILE A 455 -32.81 -4.62 -16.18
CA ILE A 455 -32.19 -3.54 -15.41
C ILE A 455 -33.05 -2.29 -15.57
N MET A 456 -33.63 -1.82 -14.48
CA MET A 456 -34.48 -0.61 -14.49
C MET A 456 -34.61 0.01 -13.11
N GLU A 457 -35.09 1.25 -13.06
CA GLU A 457 -35.45 1.88 -11.80
C GLU A 457 -36.68 1.23 -11.16
N LEU A 458 -36.78 1.37 -9.85
CA LEU A 458 -37.86 0.76 -9.07
C LEU A 458 -39.27 1.29 -9.46
N ASN A 459 -39.34 2.56 -9.86
CA ASN A 459 -40.58 3.18 -10.36
C ASN A 459 -40.97 2.59 -11.72
N ASP A 460 -40.01 2.38 -12.61
CA ASP A 460 -40.24 1.77 -13.92
C ASP A 460 -40.66 0.30 -13.80
N ALA A 461 -40.06 -0.45 -12.89
CA ALA A 461 -40.50 -1.82 -12.61
C ALA A 461 -41.98 -1.87 -12.21
N SER A 462 -42.44 -0.89 -11.43
CA SER A 462 -43.84 -0.79 -11.03
C SER A 462 -44.76 -0.39 -12.19
N ARG A 463 -44.27 0.48 -13.07
CA ARG A 463 -45.01 1.00 -14.23
C ARG A 463 -45.13 -0.01 -15.37
N LEU A 464 -44.06 -0.73 -15.69
CA LEU A 464 -43.92 -1.54 -16.92
C LEU A 464 -44.21 -3.01 -16.72
N ILE A 465 -43.97 -3.55 -15.52
CA ILE A 465 -44.05 -4.98 -15.28
C ILE A 465 -45.45 -5.33 -14.72
N PRO A 466 -46.16 -6.32 -15.30
CA PRO A 466 -47.40 -6.85 -14.74
C PRO A 466 -47.24 -7.24 -13.27
N LEU A 467 -48.28 -7.04 -12.46
CA LEU A 467 -48.27 -7.41 -11.04
C LEU A 467 -48.68 -8.88 -10.88
N GLU A 468 -47.86 -9.78 -11.42
CA GLU A 468 -48.07 -11.22 -11.36
C GLU A 468 -47.00 -11.87 -10.48
N PRO A 469 -47.36 -12.87 -9.65
CA PRO A 469 -46.43 -13.48 -8.72
C PRO A 469 -45.39 -14.34 -9.45
N GLY A 470 -44.12 -14.21 -9.07
CA GLY A 470 -43.05 -15.14 -9.48
C GLY A 470 -42.70 -15.16 -10.98
N ILE A 471 -42.97 -14.07 -11.71
CA ILE A 471 -42.56 -13.90 -13.11
C ILE A 471 -41.03 -13.86 -13.29
N PHE A 472 -40.32 -13.41 -12.25
CA PHE A 472 -38.86 -13.52 -12.12
C PHE A 472 -38.49 -14.60 -11.11
N ASP A 473 -37.35 -15.23 -11.31
CA ASP A 473 -36.80 -16.16 -10.33
C ASP A 473 -36.13 -15.38 -9.19
N TYR A 474 -35.47 -14.25 -9.51
CA TYR A 474 -34.83 -13.37 -8.54
C TYR A 474 -35.20 -11.89 -8.78
N VAL A 475 -35.39 -11.14 -7.70
CA VAL A 475 -35.22 -9.69 -7.69
C VAL A 475 -33.97 -9.33 -6.89
N ILE A 476 -33.14 -8.43 -7.41
CA ILE A 476 -31.94 -7.93 -6.75
C ILE A 476 -32.10 -6.42 -6.60
N PHE A 477 -32.11 -5.94 -5.37
CA PHE A 477 -32.14 -4.51 -5.03
C PHE A 477 -30.71 -4.02 -4.77
N ASP A 478 -30.22 -3.03 -5.52
CA ASP A 478 -29.00 -2.30 -5.17
C ASP A 478 -29.31 -1.00 -4.44
N GLU A 479 -28.42 -0.61 -3.53
CA GLU A 479 -28.64 0.50 -2.60
C GLU A 479 -29.97 0.37 -1.85
N SER A 480 -30.29 -0.85 -1.41
CA SER A 480 -31.58 -1.21 -0.78
C SER A 480 -31.91 -0.42 0.50
N SER A 481 -30.91 0.18 1.16
CA SER A 481 -31.12 1.13 2.26
C SER A 481 -31.77 2.46 1.83
N GLN A 482 -31.84 2.71 0.51
CA GLN A 482 -32.47 3.88 -0.12
C GLN A 482 -33.70 3.49 -0.95
N CYS A 483 -34.10 2.22 -0.99
CA CYS A 483 -35.28 1.79 -1.75
C CYS A 483 -36.56 1.97 -0.96
N ASN A 484 -37.57 2.57 -1.60
CA ASN A 484 -38.90 2.72 -1.03
C ASN A 484 -39.65 1.38 -0.96
N ILE A 485 -40.19 1.05 0.21
CA ILE A 485 -41.06 -0.11 0.48
C ILE A 485 -42.28 -0.16 -0.45
N ALA A 486 -42.89 0.98 -0.78
CA ALA A 486 -44.10 1.07 -1.61
C ALA A 486 -43.89 0.48 -3.01
N TYR A 487 -42.69 0.63 -3.58
CA TYR A 487 -42.32 0.02 -4.86
C TYR A 487 -41.51 -1.27 -4.68
N GLY A 488 -40.80 -1.41 -3.56
CA GLY A 488 -40.00 -2.58 -3.22
C GLY A 488 -40.84 -3.85 -3.02
N ILE A 489 -41.91 -3.78 -2.24
CA ILE A 489 -42.78 -4.95 -1.98
C ILE A 489 -43.44 -5.46 -3.28
N PRO A 490 -44.04 -4.61 -4.14
CA PRO A 490 -44.52 -5.07 -5.44
C PRO A 490 -43.43 -5.67 -6.35
N ALA A 491 -42.20 -5.16 -6.29
CA ALA A 491 -41.09 -5.76 -7.03
C ALA A 491 -40.71 -7.14 -6.48
N MET A 492 -40.73 -7.32 -5.15
CA MET A 492 -40.56 -8.64 -4.50
C MET A 492 -41.67 -9.62 -4.88
N TYR A 493 -42.93 -9.17 -4.91
CA TYR A 493 -44.06 -10.02 -5.27
C TYR A 493 -43.89 -10.67 -6.66
N ARG A 494 -43.28 -9.93 -7.60
CA ARG A 494 -42.98 -10.40 -8.96
C ARG A 494 -41.85 -11.42 -9.03
N ALA A 495 -41.15 -11.69 -7.94
CA ALA A 495 -40.03 -12.61 -7.90
C ALA A 495 -40.25 -13.75 -6.92
N LYS A 496 -39.68 -14.92 -7.21
CA LYS A 496 -39.68 -16.06 -6.28
C LYS A 496 -38.72 -15.84 -5.11
N LYS A 497 -37.61 -15.13 -5.36
CA LYS A 497 -36.56 -14.85 -4.38
C LYS A 497 -36.12 -13.40 -4.42
N ALA A 498 -35.65 -12.87 -3.30
CA ALA A 498 -35.18 -11.50 -3.16
C ALA A 498 -33.76 -11.39 -2.58
N LEU A 499 -32.93 -10.54 -3.18
CA LEU A 499 -31.61 -10.19 -2.65
C LEU A 499 -31.55 -8.69 -2.38
N PHE A 500 -31.23 -8.33 -1.14
CA PHE A 500 -31.07 -6.93 -0.74
C PHE A 500 -29.59 -6.59 -0.63
N VAL A 501 -29.06 -5.86 -1.61
CA VAL A 501 -27.69 -5.40 -1.63
C VAL A 501 -27.65 -3.96 -1.17
N GLY A 502 -26.80 -3.63 -0.20
CA GLY A 502 -26.78 -2.27 0.34
C GLY A 502 -25.89 -2.13 1.56
N ASP A 503 -26.07 -1.00 2.23
CA ASP A 503 -25.36 -0.67 3.45
C ASP A 503 -26.25 0.11 4.40
N SER A 504 -26.54 -0.50 5.56
CA SER A 504 -27.27 0.17 6.64
C SER A 504 -26.52 1.26 7.38
N GLU A 505 -25.19 1.30 7.28
CA GLU A 505 -24.35 2.29 7.98
C GLU A 505 -24.17 3.56 7.15
N GLN A 506 -24.59 3.54 5.89
CA GLN A 506 -24.60 4.71 5.03
C GLN A 506 -25.89 5.52 5.20
N MET A 507 -25.85 6.74 4.67
CA MET A 507 -26.97 7.65 4.68
C MET A 507 -28.20 7.05 3.98
N ARG A 508 -29.37 7.25 4.60
CA ARG A 508 -30.69 6.88 4.09
C ARG A 508 -31.25 8.01 3.24
N ASP A 509 -32.23 7.72 2.40
CA ASP A 509 -32.85 8.76 1.59
C ASP A 509 -33.83 9.59 2.43
N ASN A 510 -33.50 10.85 2.68
CA ASN A 510 -34.29 11.77 3.50
C ASN A 510 -35.59 12.22 2.81
N THR A 511 -35.71 12.03 1.50
CA THR A 511 -36.98 12.26 0.77
C THR A 511 -37.95 11.10 0.96
N ILE A 512 -37.43 9.94 1.34
CA ILE A 512 -38.20 8.72 1.59
C ILE A 512 -38.40 8.61 3.11
N ILE A 513 -39.10 9.59 3.70
CA ILE A 513 -39.59 9.45 5.07
C ILE A 513 -40.76 8.47 5.02
N PHE A 514 -40.57 7.33 5.67
CA PHE A 514 -41.59 6.32 5.77
C PHE A 514 -42.66 6.67 6.79
N LYS A 515 -43.80 6.00 6.63
CA LYS A 515 -44.91 6.03 7.58
C LYS A 515 -44.42 5.67 8.98
N SER A 516 -44.82 6.46 9.98
CA SER A 516 -44.58 6.15 11.39
C SER A 516 -45.21 4.81 11.76
N ASN A 517 -44.76 4.16 12.84
CA ASN A 517 -45.40 2.95 13.34
C ASN A 517 -46.92 3.13 13.51
N ARG A 518 -47.37 4.29 14.00
CA ARG A 518 -48.79 4.64 14.08
C ARG A 518 -49.51 4.55 12.74
N SER A 519 -48.89 5.08 11.68
CA SER A 519 -49.45 5.00 10.33
C SER A 519 -49.51 3.57 9.81
N PHE A 520 -48.54 2.72 10.16
CA PHE A 520 -48.58 1.29 9.84
C PHE A 520 -49.67 0.55 10.65
N ASP A 521 -49.86 0.88 11.92
CA ASP A 521 -50.93 0.31 12.76
C ASP A 521 -52.33 0.68 12.24
N GLU A 522 -52.52 1.94 11.82
CA GLU A 522 -53.76 2.41 11.21
C GLU A 522 -54.04 1.67 9.88
N LEU A 523 -53.02 1.48 9.04
CA LEU A 523 -53.14 0.68 7.81
C LEU A 523 -53.43 -0.80 8.12
N ALA A 524 -52.75 -1.38 9.10
CA ALA A 524 -52.94 -2.76 9.51
C ALA A 524 -54.37 -2.99 10.02
N LYS A 525 -54.91 -2.07 10.82
CA LYS A 525 -56.32 -2.10 11.26
C LYS A 525 -57.27 -1.94 10.08
N LYS A 526 -57.04 -0.95 9.21
CA LYS A 526 -57.88 -0.68 8.03
C LYS A 526 -57.98 -1.87 7.08
N TYR A 527 -56.87 -2.56 6.85
CA TYR A 527 -56.78 -3.69 5.92
C TYR A 527 -56.76 -5.06 6.62
N GLN A 528 -57.03 -5.11 7.92
CA GLN A 528 -57.11 -6.35 8.73
C GLN A 528 -55.87 -7.23 8.56
N ILE A 529 -54.68 -6.62 8.59
CA ILE A 529 -53.41 -7.33 8.43
C ILE A 529 -53.07 -8.07 9.74
N PRO A 530 -52.88 -9.40 9.70
CA PRO A 530 -52.47 -10.19 10.87
C PRO A 530 -51.19 -9.67 11.52
N GLU A 531 -51.07 -9.74 12.84
CA GLU A 531 -49.95 -9.15 13.60
C GLU A 531 -48.58 -9.70 13.17
N ASP A 532 -48.50 -10.99 12.85
CA ASP A 532 -47.30 -11.65 12.32
C ASP A 532 -46.87 -11.10 10.94
N ARG A 533 -47.80 -10.50 10.18
CA ARG A 533 -47.54 -9.90 8.85
C ARG A 533 -47.38 -8.39 8.88
N GLN A 534 -47.60 -7.75 10.02
CA GLN A 534 -47.43 -6.31 10.15
C GLN A 534 -45.96 -5.91 10.04
N ILE A 535 -45.72 -4.74 9.45
CA ILE A 535 -44.40 -4.13 9.38
C ILE A 535 -44.32 -3.15 10.55
N LYS A 536 -43.51 -3.48 11.56
CA LYS A 536 -43.25 -2.61 12.73
C LYS A 536 -41.76 -2.32 12.80
N ALA A 537 -41.40 -1.05 12.98
CA ALA A 537 -40.01 -0.67 13.20
C ALA A 537 -39.59 -0.94 14.65
N THR A 538 -38.31 -1.17 14.87
CA THR A 538 -37.71 -1.16 16.22
C THR A 538 -37.60 0.24 16.81
N GLY A 539 -37.65 1.29 15.98
CA GLY A 539 -37.71 2.71 16.38
C GLY A 539 -39.03 3.36 15.96
N GLU A 540 -39.02 4.65 15.64
CA GLU A 540 -40.25 5.42 15.33
C GLU A 540 -40.84 5.13 13.93
N ALA A 541 -40.01 4.71 12.97
CA ALA A 541 -40.41 4.39 11.60
C ALA A 541 -39.46 3.39 10.92
N VAL A 542 -39.99 2.59 10.00
CA VAL A 542 -39.19 1.68 9.16
C VAL A 542 -38.60 2.50 8.03
N GLN A 543 -37.28 2.54 7.83
CA GLN A 543 -36.69 3.54 6.93
C GLN A 543 -36.18 3.00 5.60
N SER A 544 -36.37 1.71 5.27
CA SER A 544 -36.06 1.14 3.96
C SER A 544 -36.57 -0.29 3.83
N ILE A 545 -36.55 -0.84 2.62
CA ILE A 545 -36.80 -2.27 2.41
C ILE A 545 -35.69 -3.15 3.05
N LEU A 546 -34.47 -2.64 3.15
CA LEU A 546 -33.36 -3.31 3.83
C LEU A 546 -33.63 -3.45 5.34
N ASP A 547 -34.19 -2.42 5.97
CA ASP A 547 -34.58 -2.48 7.38
C ASP A 547 -35.67 -3.54 7.60
N VAL A 548 -36.67 -3.62 6.71
CA VAL A 548 -37.70 -4.68 6.75
C VAL A 548 -37.05 -6.06 6.67
N ALA A 549 -36.13 -6.26 5.73
CA ALA A 549 -35.43 -7.53 5.56
C ALA A 549 -34.69 -7.96 6.83
N ARG A 550 -34.03 -7.02 7.51
CA ARG A 550 -33.33 -7.29 8.79
C ARG A 550 -34.28 -7.58 9.93
N LEU A 551 -35.36 -6.81 10.06
CA LEU A 551 -36.38 -7.02 11.09
C LEU A 551 -37.04 -8.39 10.95
N ARG A 552 -37.12 -8.91 9.73
CA ARG A 552 -37.60 -10.27 9.44
C ARG A 552 -36.56 -11.37 9.63
N GLY A 553 -35.33 -11.03 10.03
CA GLY A 553 -34.28 -11.99 10.33
C GLY A 553 -33.70 -12.69 9.11
N PHE A 554 -33.76 -12.06 7.92
CA PHE A 554 -33.12 -12.64 6.74
C PHE A 554 -31.61 -12.72 6.91
N GLU A 555 -31.02 -13.79 6.38
CA GLU A 555 -29.61 -14.07 6.52
C GLU A 555 -28.77 -12.97 5.86
N GLU A 556 -27.82 -12.41 6.62
CA GLU A 556 -26.96 -11.31 6.18
C GLU A 556 -25.54 -11.78 5.90
N VAL A 557 -25.05 -11.51 4.69
CA VAL A 557 -23.66 -11.76 4.26
C VAL A 557 -22.89 -10.44 4.22
N PRO A 558 -21.96 -10.21 5.15
CA PRO A 558 -21.11 -9.03 5.13
C PRO A 558 -19.93 -9.19 4.14
N LEU A 559 -19.76 -8.23 3.24
CA LEU A 559 -18.57 -8.09 2.41
C LEU A 559 -17.49 -7.36 3.21
N ARG A 560 -16.41 -8.06 3.57
CA ARG A 560 -15.37 -7.51 4.44
C ARG A 560 -14.16 -6.94 3.71
N ASN A 561 -13.83 -7.44 2.52
CA ASN A 561 -12.68 -6.90 1.77
C ASN A 561 -13.00 -5.52 1.20
N HIS A 562 -12.10 -4.56 1.42
CA HIS A 562 -12.24 -3.19 0.94
C HIS A 562 -11.14 -2.85 -0.08
N TYR A 563 -11.55 -2.48 -1.29
CA TYR A 563 -10.69 -2.33 -2.46
C TYR A 563 -10.53 -0.88 -2.92
N ARG A 564 -11.25 0.08 -2.34
CA ARG A 564 -11.27 1.47 -2.79
C ARG A 564 -10.21 2.31 -2.12
N SER A 565 -10.26 2.39 -0.80
CA SER A 565 -9.53 3.38 -0.03
C SER A 565 -8.45 2.70 0.82
N PRO A 566 -7.24 3.28 0.90
CA PRO A 566 -6.20 2.83 1.82
C PRO A 566 -6.62 3.01 3.29
N ARG A 567 -5.87 2.37 4.20
CA ARG A 567 -6.18 2.30 5.64
C ARG A 567 -6.36 3.66 6.29
N GLU A 568 -5.57 4.66 5.94
CA GLU A 568 -5.67 6.00 6.53
C GLU A 568 -7.01 6.68 6.23
N LEU A 569 -7.58 6.45 5.03
CA LEU A 569 -8.83 7.09 4.62
C LEU A 569 -10.06 6.37 5.19
N ILE A 570 -10.13 5.04 5.05
CA ILE A 570 -11.28 4.26 5.52
C ILE A 570 -11.21 3.90 7.01
N GLY A 571 -10.06 4.14 7.66
CA GLY A 571 -9.79 3.73 9.04
C GLY A 571 -10.78 4.29 10.04
N PHE A 572 -11.18 5.56 9.87
CA PHE A 572 -12.22 6.20 10.68
C PHE A 572 -13.55 5.44 10.58
N SER A 573 -14.07 5.28 9.36
CA SER A 573 -15.33 4.55 9.12
C SER A 573 -15.26 3.10 9.63
N ASN A 574 -14.13 2.42 9.42
CA ASN A 574 -13.93 1.06 9.90
C ASN A 574 -14.00 0.96 11.44
N LYS A 575 -13.35 1.89 12.15
CA LYS A 575 -13.30 1.93 13.61
C LYS A 575 -14.66 2.22 14.24
N TYR A 576 -15.39 3.21 13.73
CA TYR A 576 -16.60 3.73 14.40
C TYR A 576 -17.92 3.15 13.91
N PHE A 577 -17.97 2.61 12.68
CA PHE A 577 -19.22 2.12 12.07
C PHE A 577 -19.26 0.61 11.91
N TYR A 578 -18.17 0.01 11.42
CA TYR A 578 -18.20 -1.40 11.00
C TYR A 578 -17.64 -2.36 12.06
N LYS A 579 -16.49 -2.05 12.66
CA LYS A 579 -15.85 -2.90 13.69
C LYS A 579 -16.73 -3.15 14.92
N PRO A 580 -17.43 -2.16 15.52
CA PRO A 580 -18.28 -2.40 16.69
C PRO A 580 -19.46 -3.34 16.41
N LYS A 581 -19.82 -3.52 15.15
CA LYS A 581 -20.92 -4.40 14.70
C LYS A 581 -20.42 -5.77 14.23
N GLY A 582 -19.15 -6.11 14.47
CA GLY A 582 -18.54 -7.37 14.02
C GLY A 582 -18.30 -7.44 12.51
N LYS A 583 -18.36 -6.31 11.80
CA LYS A 583 -18.24 -6.21 10.33
C LYS A 583 -16.92 -5.56 9.91
N GLU A 584 -15.86 -5.77 10.67
CA GLU A 584 -14.55 -5.14 10.44
C GLU A 584 -14.05 -5.39 9.02
N LEU A 585 -13.65 -4.30 8.35
CA LEU A 585 -13.16 -4.31 6.98
C LEU A 585 -11.69 -4.70 6.90
N ILE A 586 -11.37 -5.51 5.89
CA ILE A 586 -10.02 -5.95 5.54
C ILE A 586 -9.58 -5.13 4.33
N ILE A 587 -8.67 -4.17 4.55
CA ILE A 587 -8.18 -3.29 3.49
C ILE A 587 -7.26 -4.06 2.55
N GLN A 588 -7.60 -4.09 1.27
CA GLN A 588 -6.82 -4.71 0.20
C GLN A 588 -6.08 -3.67 -0.65
N ASN A 589 -6.55 -2.42 -0.69
CA ASN A 589 -5.92 -1.38 -1.49
C ASN A 589 -4.70 -0.78 -0.77
N SER A 590 -3.54 -0.87 -1.41
CA SER A 590 -2.31 -0.19 -1.00
C SER A 590 -1.87 0.93 -1.96
N ASN A 591 -2.70 1.29 -2.95
CA ASN A 591 -2.44 2.44 -3.81
C ASN A 591 -2.82 3.72 -3.07
N TYR A 592 -1.91 4.67 -3.03
CA TYR A 592 -2.10 5.97 -2.40
C TYR A 592 -1.27 7.02 -3.14
N LEU A 593 -1.64 8.30 -2.98
CA LEU A 593 -0.92 9.44 -3.54
C LEU A 593 -0.63 10.42 -2.39
N SER A 594 0.62 10.45 -1.92
CA SER A 594 1.03 11.35 -0.84
C SER A 594 1.02 12.81 -1.29
N TYR A 595 0.55 13.70 -0.41
CA TYR A 595 0.60 15.13 -0.68
C TYR A 595 2.01 15.65 -0.42
N LYS A 596 2.67 16.22 -1.43
CA LYS A 596 4.07 16.70 -1.33
C LYS A 596 4.96 15.63 -0.65
N ASN A 597 5.88 16.04 0.22
CA ASN A 597 6.75 15.15 1.00
C ASN A 597 6.20 14.91 2.42
N THR A 598 4.88 15.05 2.63
CA THR A 598 4.28 14.86 3.97
C THR A 598 4.20 13.39 4.37
N ASN A 599 4.34 12.45 3.42
CA ASN A 599 4.02 11.02 3.60
C ASN A 599 2.59 10.73 4.09
N HIS A 600 1.70 11.72 4.02
CA HIS A 600 0.29 11.58 4.40
C HIS A 600 -0.62 11.70 3.18
N ILE A 601 -1.73 10.96 3.24
CA ILE A 601 -2.80 11.04 2.24
C ILE A 601 -4.08 11.67 2.79
N MET A 602 -4.12 11.97 4.08
CA MET A 602 -5.15 12.82 4.70
C MET A 602 -4.44 14.02 5.31
N VAL A 603 -4.71 15.21 4.77
CA VAL A 603 -4.02 16.45 5.16
C VAL A 603 -5.03 17.50 5.60
N THR A 604 -4.77 18.12 6.74
CA THR A 604 -5.57 19.24 7.25
C THR A 604 -4.90 20.55 6.88
N HIS A 605 -5.69 21.47 6.32
CA HIS A 605 -5.28 22.82 5.94
C HIS A 605 -5.96 23.82 6.88
N PRO A 606 -5.23 24.42 7.83
CA PRO A 606 -5.78 25.50 8.65
C PRO A 606 -6.04 26.73 7.77
N VAL A 607 -7.19 27.38 7.97
CA VAL A 607 -7.61 28.56 7.21
C VAL A 607 -7.90 29.71 8.16
N ASP A 608 -7.14 30.79 8.02
CA ASP A 608 -7.40 32.04 8.73
C ASP A 608 -8.70 32.69 8.22
N VAL A 609 -9.62 32.94 9.15
CA VAL A 609 -10.94 33.51 8.85
C VAL A 609 -10.85 35.03 8.75
N ASP A 610 -11.30 35.57 7.62
CA ASP A 610 -11.60 37.01 7.50
C ASP A 610 -13.09 37.24 7.80
N TRP A 611 -13.39 37.69 9.01
CA TRP A 611 -14.75 37.95 9.47
C TRP A 611 -15.47 39.02 8.65
N ASN A 612 -14.75 39.90 7.94
CA ASN A 612 -15.37 40.94 7.10
C ASN A 612 -15.97 40.38 5.81
N LYS A 613 -15.55 39.19 5.38
CA LYS A 613 -16.07 38.51 4.19
C LYS A 613 -17.22 37.54 4.51
N GLU A 614 -17.66 37.45 5.76
CA GLU A 614 -18.71 36.52 6.16
C GLU A 614 -20.08 36.93 5.59
N ILE A 615 -20.64 36.06 4.75
CA ILE A 615 -21.95 36.27 4.14
C ILE A 615 -23.06 35.65 4.99
N SER A 616 -22.79 34.50 5.63
CA SER A 616 -23.75 33.81 6.50
C SER A 616 -23.09 32.76 7.39
N GLU A 617 -23.85 32.26 8.36
CA GLU A 617 -23.40 31.19 9.26
C GLU A 617 -23.07 29.85 8.57
N ARG A 618 -23.52 29.68 7.32
CA ARG A 618 -23.32 28.46 6.52
C ARG A 618 -22.35 28.65 5.35
N ILE A 619 -21.69 29.81 5.27
CA ILE A 619 -20.76 30.15 4.18
C ILE A 619 -19.45 30.67 4.74
N ASN A 620 -18.34 29.96 4.51
CA ASN A 620 -16.98 30.39 4.81
C ASN A 620 -16.25 30.77 3.52
N VAL A 621 -16.16 32.08 3.25
CA VAL A 621 -15.52 32.61 2.04
C VAL A 621 -14.01 32.37 2.07
N SER A 622 -13.36 32.51 3.22
CA SER A 622 -11.92 32.21 3.36
C SER A 622 -11.59 30.77 2.98
N GLU A 623 -12.40 29.80 3.43
CA GLU A 623 -12.24 28.39 3.01
C GLU A 623 -12.44 28.23 1.50
N ALA A 624 -13.46 28.88 0.91
CA ALA A 624 -13.75 28.77 -0.52
C ALA A 624 -12.60 29.32 -1.39
N GLU A 625 -12.04 30.48 -1.02
CA GLU A 625 -10.88 31.09 -1.68
C GLU A 625 -9.64 30.18 -1.58
N ASN A 626 -9.35 29.66 -0.39
CA ASN A 626 -8.23 28.74 -0.16
C ASN A 626 -8.40 27.42 -0.95
N ILE A 627 -9.61 26.88 -1.03
CA ILE A 627 -9.91 25.67 -1.81
C ILE A 627 -9.67 25.91 -3.31
N LEU A 628 -10.03 27.08 -3.83
CA LEU A 628 -9.77 27.44 -5.23
C LEU A 628 -8.27 27.53 -5.52
N GLU A 629 -7.51 28.19 -4.64
CA GLU A 629 -6.05 28.28 -4.77
C GLU A 629 -5.41 26.89 -4.70
N PHE A 630 -5.85 26.07 -3.76
CA PHE A 630 -5.39 24.70 -3.63
C PHE A 630 -5.74 23.82 -4.84
N PHE A 631 -6.94 23.99 -5.40
CA PHE A 631 -7.33 23.31 -6.64
C PHE A 631 -6.39 23.66 -7.80
N ARG A 632 -5.99 24.94 -7.92
CA ARG A 632 -4.99 25.39 -8.91
C ARG A 632 -3.64 24.74 -8.67
N GLU A 633 -3.19 24.67 -7.43
CA GLU A 633 -1.96 23.98 -7.05
C GLU A 633 -2.00 22.52 -7.54
N LEU A 634 -3.06 21.78 -7.20
CA LEU A 634 -3.21 20.39 -7.62
C LEU A 634 -3.20 20.25 -9.14
N LYS A 635 -3.98 21.05 -9.86
CA LYS A 635 -4.05 20.95 -11.34
C LYS A 635 -2.75 21.33 -12.05
N SER A 636 -1.90 22.15 -11.42
CA SER A 636 -0.58 22.49 -11.95
C SER A 636 0.43 21.33 -11.87
N ASP A 637 0.25 20.40 -10.92
CA ASP A 637 1.11 19.25 -10.74
C ASP A 637 0.67 18.08 -11.64
N LYS A 638 1.61 17.60 -12.47
CA LYS A 638 1.41 16.50 -13.43
C LYS A 638 0.84 15.23 -12.80
N ARG A 639 1.08 14.98 -11.50
CA ARG A 639 0.57 13.80 -10.79
C ARG A 639 -0.96 13.79 -10.63
N TYR A 640 -1.59 14.96 -10.69
CA TYR A 640 -3.01 15.14 -10.41
C TYR A 640 -3.85 15.54 -11.63
N GLN A 641 -3.23 15.80 -12.78
CA GLN A 641 -3.94 16.29 -13.98
C GLN A 641 -5.07 15.37 -14.44
N ASP A 642 -4.85 14.06 -14.41
CA ASP A 642 -5.82 13.02 -14.78
C ASP A 642 -6.73 12.57 -13.63
N LYS A 643 -6.53 13.12 -12.42
CA LYS A 643 -7.24 12.69 -11.22
C LYS A 643 -8.54 13.46 -11.05
N SER A 644 -9.57 12.70 -10.64
CA SER A 644 -10.90 13.24 -10.35
C SER A 644 -10.96 13.86 -8.96
N ILE A 645 -11.54 15.05 -8.85
CA ILE A 645 -11.59 15.82 -7.60
C ILE A 645 -13.04 16.02 -7.16
N GLY A 646 -13.36 15.68 -5.91
CA GLY A 646 -14.64 16.02 -5.28
C GLY A 646 -14.46 17.10 -4.24
N ILE A 647 -15.16 18.22 -4.37
CA ILE A 647 -15.14 19.31 -3.39
C ILE A 647 -16.48 19.29 -2.65
N LEU A 648 -16.43 19.03 -1.36
CA LEU A 648 -17.57 18.66 -0.56
C LEU A 648 -17.75 19.59 0.65
N SER A 649 -19.00 19.95 0.92
CA SER A 649 -19.38 20.62 2.16
C SER A 649 -20.59 19.95 2.81
N PHE A 650 -20.74 20.16 4.11
CA PHE A 650 -21.95 19.78 4.86
C PHE A 650 -23.08 20.81 4.70
N PHE A 651 -22.82 21.94 4.04
CA PHE A 651 -23.77 23.04 3.85
C PHE A 651 -24.00 23.31 2.36
N ASN A 652 -25.27 23.41 1.96
CA ASN A 652 -25.66 23.67 0.57
C ASN A 652 -25.18 25.06 0.12
N GLU A 653 -25.29 26.04 1.00
CA GLU A 653 -24.91 27.42 0.80
C GLU A 653 -23.41 27.55 0.53
N GLN A 654 -22.59 26.79 1.26
CA GLN A 654 -21.14 26.73 1.02
C GLN A 654 -20.82 26.06 -0.31
N ALA A 655 -21.42 24.90 -0.62
CA ALA A 655 -21.19 24.23 -1.89
C ALA A 655 -21.58 25.13 -3.09
N ARG A 656 -22.63 25.93 -2.93
CA ARG A 656 -23.02 26.94 -3.93
C ARG A 656 -21.99 28.07 -4.04
N CYS A 657 -21.52 28.63 -2.91
CA CYS A 657 -20.50 29.67 -2.89
C CYS A 657 -19.22 29.23 -3.61
N ILE A 658 -18.72 28.02 -3.31
CA ILE A 658 -17.54 27.46 -3.98
C ILE A 658 -17.80 27.29 -5.49
N ARG A 659 -18.98 26.83 -5.88
CA ARG A 659 -19.32 26.66 -7.30
C ARG A 659 -19.33 27.98 -8.06
N GLU A 660 -20.00 29.00 -7.52
CA GLU A 660 -20.03 30.35 -8.11
C GLU A 660 -18.62 30.94 -8.26
N LEU A 661 -17.76 30.71 -7.27
CA LEU A 661 -16.35 31.12 -7.30
C LEU A 661 -15.57 30.41 -8.43
N PHE A 662 -15.72 29.09 -8.58
CA PHE A 662 -15.05 28.32 -9.64
C PHE A 662 -15.54 28.71 -11.05
N GLU A 663 -16.85 28.90 -11.21
CA GLU A 663 -17.46 29.32 -12.48
C GLU A 663 -17.00 30.72 -12.90
N LYS A 664 -16.84 31.65 -11.94
CA LYS A 664 -16.32 33.00 -12.20
C LYS A 664 -14.89 32.98 -12.75
N GLU A 665 -14.08 32.02 -12.32
CA GLU A 665 -12.71 31.82 -12.80
C GLU A 665 -12.62 30.99 -14.10
N GLY A 666 -13.77 30.56 -14.64
CA GLY A 666 -13.87 29.88 -15.93
C GLY A 666 -13.75 28.35 -15.88
N TYR A 667 -13.73 27.74 -14.69
CA TYR A 667 -13.68 26.28 -14.55
C TYR A 667 -15.04 25.62 -14.83
N LYS A 668 -15.00 24.40 -15.39
CA LYS A 668 -16.19 23.59 -15.70
C LYS A 668 -16.01 22.16 -15.21
N GLU A 669 -16.96 21.67 -14.41
CA GLU A 669 -16.89 20.36 -13.74
C GLU A 669 -16.52 19.19 -14.68
N GLU A 670 -17.16 19.08 -15.84
CA GLU A 670 -16.90 18.00 -16.80
C GLU A 670 -15.54 18.10 -17.51
N VAL A 671 -15.08 19.31 -17.80
CA VAL A 671 -13.85 19.57 -18.57
C VAL A 671 -12.63 19.44 -17.66
N ASP A 672 -12.72 20.01 -16.47
CA ASP A 672 -11.62 20.05 -15.50
C ASP A 672 -11.65 18.86 -14.52
N ASN A 673 -12.55 17.89 -14.74
CA ASN A 673 -12.68 16.63 -13.98
C ASN A 673 -12.81 16.86 -12.46
N TYR A 674 -13.72 17.75 -12.06
CA TYR A 674 -14.08 17.97 -10.65
C TYR A 674 -15.59 17.99 -10.46
N LYS A 675 -16.05 17.91 -9.21
CA LYS A 675 -17.47 18.00 -8.85
C LYS A 675 -17.63 18.70 -7.52
N ILE A 676 -18.46 19.74 -7.46
CA ILE A 676 -18.78 20.46 -6.23
C ILE A 676 -20.17 20.05 -5.75
N GLY A 677 -20.32 19.71 -4.48
CA GLY A 677 -21.63 19.38 -3.93
C GLY A 677 -21.66 19.23 -2.43
N ILE A 678 -22.87 18.97 -1.93
CA ILE A 678 -23.05 18.47 -0.56
C ILE A 678 -22.71 16.98 -0.48
N ILE A 679 -22.48 16.49 0.74
CA ILE A 679 -22.16 15.08 1.00
C ILE A 679 -23.17 14.11 0.36
N GLU A 680 -24.44 14.50 0.29
CA GLU A 680 -25.50 13.71 -0.34
C GLU A 680 -25.34 13.60 -1.86
N GLY A 681 -24.82 14.65 -2.51
CA GLY A 681 -24.68 14.74 -3.97
C GLY A 681 -23.58 13.84 -4.56
N ILE A 682 -22.72 13.26 -3.69
CA ILE A 682 -21.67 12.31 -4.08
C ILE A 682 -22.00 10.87 -3.65
N GLN A 683 -23.20 10.61 -3.12
CA GLN A 683 -23.58 9.27 -2.71
C GLN A 683 -23.69 8.32 -3.92
N GLY A 684 -22.88 7.26 -3.91
CA GLY A 684 -22.74 6.32 -5.02
C GLY A 684 -21.64 6.72 -6.03
N ASP A 685 -21.11 7.93 -5.92
CA ASP A 685 -19.99 8.46 -6.68
C ASP A 685 -18.69 8.33 -5.85
N GLU A 686 -17.54 8.35 -6.53
CA GLU A 686 -16.20 8.26 -5.93
C GLU A 686 -15.23 9.16 -6.68
N LYS A 687 -14.23 9.69 -5.96
CA LYS A 687 -13.20 10.55 -6.56
C LYS A 687 -11.82 10.14 -6.08
N ASP A 688 -10.82 10.42 -6.90
CA ASP A 688 -9.43 10.18 -6.55
C ASP A 688 -9.02 11.02 -5.34
N ILE A 689 -9.42 12.30 -5.36
CA ILE A 689 -9.14 13.27 -4.31
C ILE A 689 -10.47 13.82 -3.79
N ILE A 690 -10.61 13.92 -2.48
CA ILE A 690 -11.72 14.63 -1.85
C ILE A 690 -11.19 15.84 -1.08
N ILE A 691 -11.82 16.99 -1.26
CA ILE A 691 -11.55 18.23 -0.53
C ILE A 691 -12.79 18.57 0.30
N TYR A 692 -12.64 18.73 1.60
CA TYR A 692 -13.72 19.11 2.52
C TYR A 692 -13.62 20.57 2.93
N SER A 693 -14.76 21.25 2.90
CA SER A 693 -15.00 22.55 3.56
C SER A 693 -15.93 22.35 4.75
N PHE A 694 -15.42 22.57 5.96
CA PHE A 694 -16.13 22.34 7.21
C PHE A 694 -16.96 23.54 7.69
N VAL A 695 -16.60 24.77 7.32
CA VAL A 695 -17.34 26.01 7.65
C VAL A 695 -17.35 26.38 9.15
N ILE A 696 -16.86 25.50 10.03
CA ILE A 696 -16.77 25.74 11.48
C ILE A 696 -15.62 26.70 11.79
N ARG A 697 -15.91 27.72 12.60
CA ARG A 697 -14.96 28.80 12.92
C ARG A 697 -14.75 29.04 14.40
N SER A 698 -15.66 28.60 15.26
CA SER A 698 -15.48 28.70 16.71
C SER A 698 -16.16 27.56 17.49
N PRO A 699 -15.69 27.25 18.71
CA PRO A 699 -16.31 26.26 19.60
C PRO A 699 -17.77 26.59 19.97
N ASP A 700 -18.11 27.87 20.05
CA ASP A 700 -19.42 28.36 20.48
C ASP A 700 -20.52 28.10 19.46
N GLN A 701 -20.16 27.76 18.23
CA GLN A 701 -21.07 27.46 17.12
C GLN A 701 -21.66 26.04 17.20
N LYS A 702 -22.16 25.62 18.37
CA LYS A 702 -22.70 24.25 18.63
C LYS A 702 -23.68 23.75 17.56
N ASN A 703 -24.56 24.62 17.05
CA ASN A 703 -25.52 24.27 16.00
C ASN A 703 -24.86 23.90 14.64
N ARG A 704 -23.61 24.31 14.40
CA ARG A 704 -22.83 23.97 13.20
C ARG A 704 -22.17 22.60 13.31
N TYR A 705 -22.07 22.03 14.51
CA TYR A 705 -21.60 20.66 14.73
C TYR A 705 -22.69 19.62 14.48
N VAL A 706 -23.98 19.98 14.56
CA VAL A 706 -25.10 19.05 14.39
C VAL A 706 -25.02 18.19 13.12
N PRO A 707 -24.67 18.74 11.93
CA PRO A 707 -24.46 17.93 10.72
C PRO A 707 -23.28 16.93 10.79
N LEU A 708 -22.34 17.15 11.72
CA LEU A 708 -21.10 16.38 11.92
C LEU A 708 -21.17 15.42 13.11
N THR A 709 -21.88 15.77 14.17
CA THR A 709 -22.04 14.97 15.41
C THR A 709 -23.29 14.11 15.38
N GLY A 710 -24.29 14.52 14.60
CA GLY A 710 -25.57 13.85 14.50
C GLY A 710 -26.56 14.16 15.62
N GLU A 711 -26.30 15.17 16.45
CA GLU A 711 -27.24 15.61 17.48
C GLU A 711 -28.44 16.36 16.88
N GLY A 712 -29.53 15.65 16.54
CA GLY A 712 -30.74 16.25 15.94
C GLY A 712 -32.05 15.56 16.32
N GLY A 713 -32.07 14.78 17.40
CA GLY A 713 -33.16 13.87 17.78
C GLY A 713 -33.05 12.48 17.12
N ASP A 714 -33.82 11.50 17.62
CA ASP A 714 -33.63 10.07 17.32
C ASP A 714 -33.72 9.71 15.82
N ILE A 715 -34.60 10.37 15.05
CA ILE A 715 -34.73 10.14 13.60
C ILE A 715 -33.53 10.73 12.83
N MET A 716 -33.10 11.95 13.18
CA MET A 716 -32.04 12.66 12.45
C MET A 716 -30.64 12.17 12.85
N ALA A 717 -30.49 11.59 14.03
CA ALA A 717 -29.22 11.03 14.50
C ALA A 717 -28.71 9.89 13.61
N GLY A 718 -29.59 8.96 13.20
CA GLY A 718 -29.23 7.89 12.27
C GLY A 718 -28.84 8.41 10.88
N ILE A 719 -29.56 9.42 10.38
CA ILE A 719 -29.32 10.06 9.09
C ILE A 719 -27.96 10.78 9.08
N ASN A 720 -27.70 11.59 10.09
CA ASN A 720 -26.47 12.38 10.19
C ASN A 720 -25.24 11.50 10.44
N LYS A 721 -25.38 10.45 11.28
CA LYS A 721 -24.32 9.44 11.43
C LYS A 721 -23.98 8.78 10.09
N GLY A 722 -25.00 8.43 9.30
CA GLY A 722 -24.81 7.91 7.95
C GLY A 722 -24.12 8.89 6.99
N ARG A 723 -24.41 10.20 7.08
CA ARG A 723 -23.76 11.27 6.28
C ARG A 723 -22.25 11.31 6.52
N VAL A 724 -21.82 11.26 7.79
CA VAL A 724 -20.39 11.29 8.14
C VAL A 724 -19.66 10.07 7.57
N ASN A 725 -20.21 8.87 7.72
CA ASN A 725 -19.63 7.67 7.11
C ASN A 725 -19.58 7.75 5.58
N VAL A 726 -20.63 8.29 4.96
CA VAL A 726 -20.69 8.54 3.52
C VAL A 726 -19.58 9.48 3.09
N ALA A 727 -19.33 10.57 3.82
CA ALA A 727 -18.25 11.51 3.51
C ALA A 727 -16.89 10.77 3.49
N PHE A 728 -16.46 10.24 4.63
CA PHE A 728 -15.12 9.67 4.81
C PHE A 728 -14.86 8.35 4.04
N SER A 729 -15.79 7.89 3.20
CA SER A 729 -15.64 6.69 2.35
C SER A 729 -15.61 6.96 0.83
N ARG A 730 -15.52 8.24 0.40
CA ARG A 730 -15.55 8.62 -1.03
C ARG A 730 -14.19 8.71 -1.73
N ALA A 731 -13.12 9.00 -0.98
CA ALA A 731 -11.79 9.21 -1.53
C ALA A 731 -11.09 7.89 -1.87
N ARG A 732 -10.46 7.80 -3.04
CA ARG A 732 -9.63 6.65 -3.45
C ARG A 732 -8.17 6.80 -3.08
N LEU A 733 -7.58 7.98 -3.29
CA LEU A 733 -6.14 8.20 -3.17
C LEU A 733 -5.79 9.17 -2.04
N GLN A 734 -6.58 10.23 -1.86
CA GLN A 734 -6.20 11.36 -1.00
C GLN A 734 -7.41 12.17 -0.51
N THR A 735 -7.29 12.76 0.67
CA THR A 735 -8.28 13.65 1.29
C THR A 735 -7.61 14.92 1.82
N HIS A 736 -8.25 16.07 1.61
CA HIS A 736 -7.85 17.37 2.15
C HIS A 736 -8.98 17.99 2.97
N CYS A 737 -8.69 18.43 4.19
CA CYS A 737 -9.67 19.00 5.12
C CYS A 737 -9.35 20.47 5.38
N PHE A 738 -10.15 21.39 4.85
CA PHE A 738 -10.01 22.82 5.16
C PHE A 738 -10.78 23.13 6.44
N VAL A 739 -10.06 23.53 7.47
CA VAL A 739 -10.62 23.82 8.79
C VAL A 739 -10.27 25.25 9.19
N SER A 740 -11.29 26.00 9.61
CA SER A 740 -11.13 27.38 10.07
C SER A 740 -11.04 27.49 11.60
N MET A 741 -10.76 26.38 12.26
CA MET A 741 -10.65 26.27 13.70
C MET A 741 -9.42 25.43 14.05
N PRO A 742 -8.62 25.83 15.06
CA PRO A 742 -7.49 25.03 15.52
C PRO A 742 -7.94 23.62 15.92
N ILE A 743 -7.16 22.61 15.56
CA ILE A 743 -7.51 21.20 15.80
C ILE A 743 -7.64 20.93 17.30
N GLU A 744 -6.83 21.60 18.11
CA GLU A 744 -6.77 21.50 19.56
C GLU A 744 -8.06 22.00 20.25
N GLU A 745 -8.78 22.90 19.58
CA GLU A 745 -10.02 23.46 20.09
C GLU A 745 -11.25 22.65 19.67
N ILE A 746 -11.12 21.72 18.73
CA ILE A 746 -12.23 20.88 18.26
C ILE A 746 -12.69 20.01 19.44
N PRO A 747 -13.98 20.07 19.84
CA PRO A 747 -14.48 19.32 21.00
C PRO A 747 -14.22 17.81 20.87
N ASN A 748 -13.92 17.15 22.00
CA ASN A 748 -13.87 15.69 22.07
C ASN A 748 -15.27 15.11 21.81
N GLY A 749 -15.42 14.33 20.74
CA GLY A 749 -16.66 13.71 20.28
C GLY A 749 -16.47 13.06 18.92
#